data_AF-A0A9Q6ENI1-F1
#
_entry.id   AF-A0A9Q6ENI1-F1
#
_cell.length_a   1.000
_cell.length_b   1.000
_cell.length_c   1.000
_cell.angle_alpha   90.00
_cell.angle_beta   90.00
_cell.angle_gamma   90.00
#
_symmetry.space_group_name_H-M   'P 1'
#
loop_
_entity.id
_entity.type
_entity.pdbx_description
1 polymer ?
#
loop_
_entity_poly.entity_id
_entity_poly.type
_entity_poly.pdbx_seq_one_letter_code
_entity_poly.pdbx_strand_id
1 'polypeptide(L)'
;MTERDIPDSWSGARAREPDQNTRLSRTQQFGETQPVDVSGTGSSSESVKRGKKNNSVGKGKDSHSSETTQVSKSSWKLPRWMRSWIFWSLLLTLIPGSVAFLATAMLLKLPAAPNCPSIFWPLASASVRLHCAQLAASKQTVNDLLQAIALVNELPDNHPLHAEINRFTEEWSRDILQLADASFQSGNLEEAIATARKIPQELAAYKLVDEQIDKWQTTWSKAESIYNNAITEVRERRWQSAFMLSARMLRIDNQYWASTKYDQLNKLIATAREDGDKLGKAEILARSQVVDNLLEAIKLAESIGQESYLYQKAQEAIPAFGRKMLELAQAKLDKQDADEALDIARQIPESAKLQAETDDFIAIADAKRSAWLGNVSGLEAAIAQAQQIDPSRPIYEEAQQLIARWQLEIEDVAHLEKARVLASQGTVNNLTAAIAQVQLIPASNPRGTEAREEMSRWRAQVETIEDQPYLERAEQIAIFDDINSLQAAIAQASQIRRGRALYPEARRKIRTWIGKIQRIEDQPYLDQARELALSGNLPAAITAAQQIASSGRALAGEAQSAVDDWQGQIRTKENWRQAQQIAVAGTPEALAEAIRLADRVSNNSILRMDANLGIDQWSQQLLDIARTQAQSDISRGIEIAKSIPRGSAAYNAAQDQIRSWQEFLNPPRPEPSPPLESPQSSPSTTTISQ
;
A
#
# COMPACT_ATOMS: atom_id res chain seq x y z
N MET A 1 31.35 4.86 8.58
CA MET A 1 31.75 5.80 9.64
C MET A 1 31.65 7.21 9.07
N THR A 2 31.28 8.19 9.90
CA THR A 2 31.24 9.66 9.64
C THR A 2 30.45 10.08 8.37
N GLU A 3 29.23 10.62 8.43
CA GLU A 3 28.72 11.83 9.12
C GLU A 3 29.30 13.14 8.52
N ARG A 4 28.40 14.14 8.29
CA ARG A 4 28.65 15.58 7.97
C ARG A 4 28.92 15.95 6.49
N ASP A 5 28.46 17.08 5.94
CA ASP A 5 27.71 18.23 6.53
C ASP A 5 26.98 19.15 5.50
N ILE A 6 25.77 19.64 5.89
CA ILE A 6 25.15 20.98 5.65
C ILE A 6 24.83 21.38 4.16
N PRO A 7 24.12 22.49 3.87
CA PRO A 7 22.66 22.60 3.71
C PRO A 7 22.20 22.97 2.28
N ASP A 8 20.89 23.17 2.07
CA ASP A 8 20.48 24.40 1.39
C ASP A 8 19.13 24.94 1.83
N SER A 9 19.01 26.26 1.78
CA SER A 9 17.79 27.02 2.09
C SER A 9 17.01 27.32 0.80
N TRP A 10 15.69 27.58 0.89
CA TRP A 10 15.03 28.74 0.27
C TRP A 10 13.54 28.78 0.66
N SER A 11 12.85 29.88 0.33
CA SER A 11 11.56 30.25 0.93
C SER A 11 10.52 30.68 -0.10
N GLY A 12 9.24 30.69 0.33
CA GLY A 12 8.10 31.13 -0.47
C GLY A 12 7.31 29.97 -1.11
N ALA A 13 6.00 30.08 -1.36
CA ALA A 13 5.08 31.14 -1.00
C ALA A 13 3.66 30.58 -0.76
N ARG A 14 2.88 31.30 0.04
CA ARG A 14 1.50 30.96 0.41
C ARG A 14 0.56 31.47 -0.68
N ALA A 15 0.01 30.59 -1.51
CA ALA A 15 -1.04 30.91 -2.50
C ALA A 15 -2.39 30.32 -2.06
N ARG A 16 -3.45 31.12 -2.14
CA ARG A 16 -4.80 30.83 -1.63
C ARG A 16 -5.80 31.60 -2.48
N GLU A 17 -6.66 30.92 -3.24
CA GLU A 17 -7.77 31.48 -4.02
C GLU A 17 -8.58 30.32 -4.67
N PRO A 18 -9.86 30.49 -5.04
CA PRO A 18 -10.92 31.12 -4.25
C PRO A 18 -12.23 30.29 -4.21
N ASP A 19 -13.02 30.48 -3.15
CA ASP A 19 -14.46 30.16 -3.18
C ASP A 19 -15.25 31.25 -3.93
N GLN A 20 -16.22 30.84 -4.75
CA GLN A 20 -17.35 31.68 -5.13
C GLN A 20 -18.67 31.06 -4.69
N ASN A 21 -19.30 31.71 -3.72
CA ASN A 21 -20.74 31.67 -3.51
C ASN A 21 -21.45 32.31 -4.75
N THR A 22 -22.76 32.29 -4.98
CA THR A 22 -23.90 32.39 -4.03
C THR A 22 -25.22 32.27 -4.82
N ARG A 23 -26.31 31.77 -4.18
CA ARG A 23 -27.73 32.21 -4.36
C ARG A 23 -28.42 31.92 -5.72
N LEU A 24 -29.76 31.84 -5.85
CA LEU A 24 -30.88 31.83 -4.88
C LEU A 24 -32.13 31.12 -5.47
N SER A 25 -33.05 30.74 -4.59
CA SER A 25 -34.37 30.16 -4.87
C SER A 25 -35.32 31.09 -5.66
N ARG A 26 -36.33 30.52 -6.36
CA ARG A 26 -37.77 30.67 -6.01
C ARG A 26 -38.73 29.90 -6.96
N THR A 27 -39.73 29.28 -6.33
CA THR A 27 -41.00 28.71 -6.83
C THR A 27 -41.74 29.53 -7.89
N GLN A 28 -42.52 28.92 -8.81
CA GLN A 28 -43.94 28.58 -8.59
C GLN A 28 -44.60 27.78 -9.76
N GLN A 29 -45.78 27.20 -9.48
CA GLN A 29 -46.61 26.23 -10.23
C GLN A 29 -47.15 26.67 -11.61
N PHE A 30 -47.52 25.68 -12.45
CA PHE A 30 -48.78 25.47 -13.22
C PHE A 30 -48.48 24.40 -14.31
N GLY A 31 -49.31 23.41 -14.67
CA GLY A 31 -50.62 22.91 -14.19
C GLY A 31 -50.92 21.53 -14.85
N GLU A 32 -52.00 20.86 -14.46
CA GLU A 32 -52.36 19.50 -14.94
C GLU A 32 -52.99 19.48 -16.35
N THR A 33 -52.82 18.39 -17.11
CA THR A 33 -53.90 17.45 -17.57
C THR A 33 -53.44 16.46 -18.66
N GLN A 34 -54.10 15.29 -18.73
CA GLN A 34 -54.06 14.31 -19.84
C GLN A 34 -55.15 14.64 -20.90
N PRO A 35 -55.46 13.76 -21.88
CA PRO A 35 -54.73 13.40 -23.11
C PRO A 35 -55.58 13.74 -24.37
N VAL A 36 -55.39 13.02 -25.50
CA VAL A 36 -56.30 12.81 -26.67
C VAL A 36 -55.82 13.32 -28.05
N ASP A 37 -55.74 12.36 -28.99
CA ASP A 37 -55.94 12.33 -30.46
C ASP A 37 -55.40 13.34 -31.51
N VAL A 38 -54.73 12.73 -32.51
CA VAL A 38 -55.02 12.76 -33.97
C VAL A 38 -54.91 14.08 -34.78
N SER A 39 -53.82 14.10 -35.57
CA SER A 39 -53.71 14.36 -37.03
C SER A 39 -54.35 15.58 -37.74
N GLY A 40 -53.55 16.15 -38.66
CA GLY A 40 -53.96 17.08 -39.73
C GLY A 40 -53.44 18.52 -39.49
N THR A 41 -53.18 19.36 -40.50
CA THR A 41 -53.25 19.21 -41.97
C THR A 41 -52.49 20.39 -42.61
N GLY A 42 -52.05 20.33 -43.88
CA GLY A 42 -51.66 21.55 -44.60
C GLY A 42 -50.65 21.36 -45.74
N SER A 43 -51.15 21.14 -46.97
CA SER A 43 -50.33 20.98 -48.17
C SER A 43 -50.39 22.22 -49.08
N SER A 44 -49.25 22.62 -49.64
CA SER A 44 -49.13 23.26 -50.97
C SER A 44 -47.67 23.11 -51.42
N SER A 45 -47.28 22.41 -52.50
CA SER A 45 -47.72 22.36 -53.91
C SER A 45 -47.01 23.38 -54.82
N GLU A 46 -46.47 22.86 -55.93
CA GLU A 46 -45.85 23.50 -57.13
C GLU A 46 -44.31 23.31 -57.31
N SER A 47 -43.76 23.14 -58.52
CA SER A 47 -44.34 22.70 -59.81
C SER A 47 -43.25 22.29 -60.85
N VAL A 48 -43.51 21.20 -61.62
CA VAL A 48 -43.50 21.14 -63.12
C VAL A 48 -42.15 21.28 -63.90
N LYS A 49 -41.78 20.46 -64.92
CA LYS A 49 -42.34 20.12 -66.27
C LYS A 49 -41.54 18.89 -66.81
N ARG A 50 -41.92 18.04 -67.80
CA ARG A 50 -43.06 17.83 -68.74
C ARG A 50 -42.84 16.43 -69.42
N GLY A 51 -43.82 15.63 -69.86
CA GLY A 51 -45.28 15.60 -69.65
C GLY A 51 -46.06 14.79 -70.74
N LYS A 52 -47.35 14.51 -70.48
CA LYS A 52 -48.44 14.00 -71.38
C LYS A 52 -48.31 12.53 -71.90
N LYS A 53 -49.37 11.73 -72.14
CA LYS A 53 -50.86 11.71 -71.88
C LYS A 53 -51.37 10.29 -72.31
N ASN A 54 -52.57 9.74 -71.99
CA ASN A 54 -53.73 10.03 -71.12
C ASN A 54 -54.60 8.74 -70.98
N ASN A 55 -55.35 8.56 -69.88
CA ASN A 55 -56.62 7.78 -69.77
C ASN A 55 -56.59 6.23 -70.02
N SER A 56 -57.47 5.38 -69.45
CA SER A 56 -58.54 5.54 -68.42
C SER A 56 -59.11 4.17 -67.99
N VAL A 57 -59.49 4.02 -66.70
CA VAL A 57 -60.56 3.11 -66.15
C VAL A 57 -60.40 1.58 -66.36
N GLY A 58 -60.66 0.69 -65.39
CA GLY A 58 -61.03 0.83 -63.96
C GLY A 58 -61.83 -0.39 -63.44
N LYS A 59 -61.80 -0.64 -62.10
CA LYS A 59 -62.49 -1.73 -61.35
C LYS A 59 -62.12 -3.18 -61.74
N GLY A 60 -62.17 -4.19 -60.85
CA GLY A 60 -62.35 -4.15 -59.39
C GLY A 60 -62.86 -5.48 -58.80
N LYS A 61 -62.16 -5.97 -57.77
CA LYS A 61 -62.60 -6.82 -56.64
C LYS A 61 -63.11 -8.27 -56.82
N ASP A 62 -62.39 -9.14 -56.10
CA ASP A 62 -62.84 -10.08 -55.05
C ASP A 62 -63.44 -11.49 -55.36
N SER A 63 -62.71 -12.47 -54.80
CA SER A 63 -63.18 -13.57 -53.92
C SER A 63 -63.50 -14.99 -54.45
N HIS A 64 -62.69 -15.93 -53.93
CA HIS A 64 -63.01 -17.27 -53.38
C HIS A 64 -63.42 -18.50 -54.24
N SER A 65 -63.18 -19.65 -53.58
CA SER A 65 -63.62 -21.04 -53.83
C SER A 65 -62.96 -21.86 -54.95
N SER A 66 -62.15 -22.82 -54.48
CA SER A 66 -62.07 -24.22 -54.91
C SER A 66 -63.24 -24.79 -55.73
N GLU A 67 -62.94 -25.59 -56.76
CA GLU A 67 -63.06 -27.06 -56.68
C GLU A 67 -62.40 -27.80 -57.87
N THR A 68 -62.52 -29.13 -57.88
CA THR A 68 -61.70 -30.10 -58.63
C THR A 68 -62.22 -30.48 -60.03
N THR A 69 -61.34 -31.23 -60.73
CA THR A 69 -61.64 -32.43 -61.56
C THR A 69 -61.75 -32.33 -63.11
N GLN A 70 -61.34 -33.46 -63.71
CA GLN A 70 -61.75 -34.08 -64.98
C GLN A 70 -60.95 -33.80 -66.27
N VAL A 71 -60.72 -34.92 -66.96
CA VAL A 71 -59.99 -35.10 -68.22
C VAL A 71 -61.00 -35.26 -69.36
N SER A 72 -60.78 -34.66 -70.54
CA SER A 72 -61.41 -35.18 -71.77
C SER A 72 -60.60 -34.86 -73.05
N LYS A 73 -60.84 -35.66 -74.09
CA LYS A 73 -60.12 -35.63 -75.39
C LYS A 73 -60.82 -34.72 -76.40
N SER A 74 -60.04 -33.96 -77.18
CA SER A 74 -60.29 -33.64 -78.61
C SER A 74 -59.07 -32.87 -79.15
N SER A 75 -58.79 -32.67 -80.43
CA SER A 75 -59.02 -33.33 -81.72
C SER A 75 -58.21 -32.48 -82.72
N TRP A 76 -57.64 -33.08 -83.77
CA TRP A 76 -56.59 -32.45 -84.60
C TRP A 76 -57.17 -31.68 -85.78
N LYS A 77 -56.67 -30.46 -86.08
CA LYS A 77 -56.86 -29.77 -87.36
C LYS A 77 -55.59 -29.05 -87.82
N LEU A 78 -55.27 -29.17 -89.11
CA LEU A 78 -54.08 -28.61 -89.77
C LEU A 78 -54.31 -27.19 -90.33
N PRO A 79 -53.28 -26.31 -90.39
CA PRO A 79 -53.43 -24.92 -90.88
C PRO A 79 -53.44 -24.77 -92.43
N ARG A 80 -54.02 -23.66 -92.90
CA ARG A 80 -54.39 -23.36 -94.30
C ARG A 80 -53.25 -22.98 -95.29
N TRP A 81 -51.99 -23.30 -95.02
CA TRP A 81 -50.85 -22.79 -95.82
C TRP A 81 -50.61 -23.53 -97.17
N MET A 82 -51.31 -24.64 -97.46
CA MET A 82 -51.13 -25.45 -98.68
C MET A 82 -52.02 -25.03 -99.87
N ARG A 83 -52.04 -23.75 -100.28
CA ARG A 83 -52.95 -23.30 -101.36
C ARG A 83 -52.42 -22.29 -102.40
N SER A 84 -51.09 -22.13 -102.54
CA SER A 84 -50.49 -21.28 -103.59
C SER A 84 -49.51 -22.07 -104.46
N TRP A 85 -49.78 -22.12 -105.77
CA TRP A 85 -49.03 -22.91 -106.75
C TRP A 85 -47.70 -22.26 -107.16
N ILE A 86 -47.51 -20.97 -106.87
CA ILE A 86 -46.31 -20.20 -107.21
C ILE A 86 -45.09 -20.61 -106.35
N PHE A 87 -45.32 -21.13 -105.13
CA PHE A 87 -44.24 -21.61 -104.24
C PHE A 87 -43.53 -22.88 -104.74
N TRP A 88 -44.18 -23.71 -105.57
CA TRP A 88 -43.56 -24.92 -106.12
C TRP A 88 -42.56 -24.63 -107.25
N SER A 89 -42.63 -23.47 -107.89
CA SER A 89 -41.69 -23.08 -108.96
C SER A 89 -40.31 -22.68 -108.45
N LEU A 90 -40.22 -22.10 -107.24
CA LEU A 90 -38.95 -21.66 -106.64
C LEU A 90 -38.16 -22.82 -106.00
N LEU A 91 -38.83 -23.95 -105.70
CA LEU A 91 -38.21 -25.10 -105.05
C LEU A 91 -37.35 -25.95 -106.01
N LEU A 92 -37.61 -25.88 -107.32
CA LEU A 92 -37.01 -26.79 -108.30
C LEU A 92 -35.59 -26.39 -108.76
N THR A 93 -35.12 -25.17 -108.44
CA THR A 93 -33.80 -24.66 -108.88
C THR A 93 -32.74 -24.62 -107.76
N LEU A 94 -33.07 -25.07 -106.55
CA LEU A 94 -32.20 -24.98 -105.37
C LEU A 94 -31.78 -26.35 -104.80
N ILE A 95 -31.94 -27.41 -105.60
CA ILE A 95 -31.72 -28.82 -105.20
C ILE A 95 -30.30 -29.36 -105.50
N PRO A 96 -29.57 -28.94 -106.56
CA PRO A 96 -28.21 -29.46 -106.80
C PRO A 96 -27.17 -29.00 -105.76
N GLY A 97 -27.34 -27.82 -105.16
CA GLY A 97 -26.37 -27.25 -104.22
C GLY A 97 -26.48 -27.78 -102.78
N SER A 98 -27.67 -28.22 -102.36
CA SER A 98 -27.91 -28.66 -100.98
C SER A 98 -27.29 -30.02 -100.65
N VAL A 99 -27.09 -30.90 -101.65
CA VAL A 99 -26.50 -32.24 -101.42
C VAL A 99 -25.01 -32.14 -101.03
N ALA A 100 -24.25 -31.23 -101.64
CA ALA A 100 -22.84 -31.00 -101.27
C ALA A 100 -22.70 -30.46 -99.84
N PHE A 101 -23.57 -29.53 -99.45
CA PHE A 101 -23.58 -28.95 -98.10
C PHE A 101 -24.10 -29.95 -97.05
N LEU A 102 -25.08 -30.78 -97.38
CA LEU A 102 -25.55 -31.88 -96.50
C LEU A 102 -24.50 -32.99 -96.34
N ALA A 103 -23.74 -33.30 -97.39
CA ALA A 103 -22.66 -34.29 -97.32
C ALA A 103 -21.49 -33.80 -96.43
N THR A 104 -21.07 -32.54 -96.57
CA THR A 104 -20.06 -31.95 -95.65
C THR A 104 -20.61 -31.74 -94.25
N ALA A 105 -21.88 -31.35 -94.09
CA ALA A 105 -22.53 -31.26 -92.80
C ALA A 105 -22.70 -32.63 -92.11
N MET A 106 -22.87 -33.75 -92.84
CA MET A 106 -22.85 -35.10 -92.27
C MET A 106 -21.45 -35.58 -91.91
N LEU A 107 -20.41 -35.20 -92.65
CA LEU A 107 -19.02 -35.48 -92.27
C LEU A 107 -18.54 -34.69 -91.05
N LEU A 108 -19.14 -33.52 -90.78
CA LEU A 108 -18.92 -32.73 -89.56
C LEU A 108 -19.96 -33.01 -88.46
N LYS A 109 -20.95 -33.87 -88.71
CA LYS A 109 -21.90 -34.29 -87.68
C LYS A 109 -21.28 -35.44 -86.89
N LEU A 110 -20.61 -35.07 -85.80
CA LEU A 110 -20.28 -36.01 -84.72
C LEU A 110 -21.52 -36.89 -84.44
N PRO A 111 -21.35 -38.23 -84.29
CA PRO A 111 -22.48 -39.09 -83.95
C PRO A 111 -23.12 -38.54 -82.68
N ALA A 112 -24.46 -38.46 -82.68
CA ALA A 112 -25.19 -37.85 -81.58
C ALA A 112 -24.77 -38.53 -80.27
N ALA A 113 -24.27 -37.73 -79.32
CA ALA A 113 -23.94 -38.23 -77.99
C ALA A 113 -25.17 -39.00 -77.45
N PRO A 114 -24.98 -40.22 -76.90
CA PRO A 114 -26.11 -41.02 -76.47
C PRO A 114 -26.92 -40.25 -75.43
N ASN A 115 -28.25 -40.27 -75.56
CA ASN A 115 -29.16 -39.66 -74.58
C ASN A 115 -29.12 -40.47 -73.27
N CYS A 116 -28.07 -40.26 -72.48
CA CYS A 116 -27.81 -40.94 -71.21
C CYS A 116 -29.01 -41.05 -70.24
N PRO A 117 -29.92 -40.06 -70.10
CA PRO A 117 -31.09 -40.22 -69.22
C PRO A 117 -32.20 -41.14 -69.78
N SER A 118 -32.09 -41.68 -70.99
CA SER A 118 -33.12 -42.55 -71.61
C SER A 118 -32.58 -43.92 -72.06
N ILE A 119 -31.53 -44.43 -71.42
CA ILE A 119 -30.88 -45.71 -71.78
C ILE A 119 -31.39 -46.84 -70.90
N PHE A 120 -31.69 -48.00 -71.51
CA PHE A 120 -31.97 -49.24 -70.79
C PHE A 120 -30.66 -49.96 -70.44
N TRP A 121 -30.16 -49.74 -69.22
CA TRP A 121 -28.84 -50.19 -68.74
C TRP A 121 -28.49 -51.68 -68.96
N PRO A 122 -29.43 -52.65 -68.86
CA PRO A 122 -29.12 -54.06 -69.12
C PRO A 122 -28.68 -54.38 -70.57
N LEU A 123 -28.94 -53.48 -71.53
CA LEU A 123 -28.53 -53.62 -72.93
C LEU A 123 -27.49 -52.55 -73.35
N ALA A 124 -27.00 -51.74 -72.42
CA ALA A 124 -26.03 -50.69 -72.69
C ALA A 124 -24.61 -51.28 -72.81
N SER A 125 -23.93 -51.01 -73.92
CA SER A 125 -22.51 -51.37 -74.10
C SER A 125 -21.61 -50.65 -73.07
N ALA A 126 -20.48 -51.27 -72.73
CA ALA A 126 -19.52 -50.71 -71.78
C ALA A 126 -18.98 -49.33 -72.18
N SER A 127 -18.81 -49.07 -73.49
CA SER A 127 -18.39 -47.75 -73.99
C SER A 127 -19.48 -46.69 -73.79
N VAL A 128 -20.76 -47.05 -73.93
CA VAL A 128 -21.89 -46.15 -73.65
C VAL A 128 -22.03 -45.90 -72.15
N ARG A 129 -21.88 -46.94 -71.31
CA ARG A 129 -21.82 -46.79 -69.84
C ARG A 129 -20.70 -45.85 -69.41
N LEU A 130 -19.49 -46.05 -69.92
CA LEU A 130 -18.32 -45.22 -69.61
C LEU A 130 -18.50 -43.76 -70.06
N HIS A 131 -19.00 -43.54 -71.28
CA HIS A 131 -19.24 -42.17 -71.79
C HIS A 131 -20.35 -41.44 -71.00
N CYS A 132 -21.42 -42.14 -70.63
CA CYS A 132 -22.47 -41.56 -69.80
C CYS A 132 -22.03 -41.33 -68.34
N ALA A 133 -21.13 -42.16 -67.81
CA ALA A 133 -20.51 -41.94 -66.52
C ALA A 133 -19.60 -40.71 -66.54
N GLN A 134 -18.74 -40.54 -67.56
CA GLN A 134 -17.96 -39.32 -67.78
C GLN A 134 -18.85 -38.07 -67.87
N LEU A 135 -19.98 -38.14 -68.57
CA LEU A 135 -20.94 -37.04 -68.66
C LEU A 135 -21.59 -36.71 -67.31
N ALA A 136 -21.92 -37.72 -66.49
CA ALA A 136 -22.40 -37.49 -65.13
C ALA A 136 -21.32 -36.84 -64.26
N ALA A 137 -20.11 -37.40 -64.23
CA ALA A 137 -18.97 -36.87 -63.48
C ALA A 137 -18.63 -35.41 -63.85
N SER A 138 -18.79 -35.02 -65.12
CA SER A 138 -18.52 -33.65 -65.60
C SER A 138 -19.33 -32.54 -64.91
N LYS A 139 -20.41 -32.89 -64.20
CA LYS A 139 -21.20 -31.94 -63.38
C LYS A 139 -20.56 -31.62 -62.03
N GLN A 140 -19.55 -32.38 -61.59
CA GLN A 140 -18.79 -32.17 -60.35
C GLN A 140 -19.66 -32.05 -59.08
N THR A 141 -20.73 -32.85 -58.97
CA THR A 141 -21.52 -32.99 -57.73
C THR A 141 -21.33 -34.37 -57.14
N VAL A 142 -21.39 -34.49 -55.81
CA VAL A 142 -21.28 -35.79 -55.10
C VAL A 142 -22.26 -36.82 -55.67
N ASN A 143 -23.51 -36.44 -55.91
CA ASN A 143 -24.54 -37.36 -56.40
C ASN A 143 -24.26 -37.81 -57.85
N ASP A 144 -23.83 -36.91 -58.72
CA ASP A 144 -23.53 -37.23 -60.11
C ASP A 144 -22.22 -38.04 -60.25
N LEU A 145 -21.23 -37.81 -59.38
CA LEU A 145 -19.99 -38.59 -59.30
C LEU A 145 -20.26 -40.01 -58.76
N LEU A 146 -21.09 -40.16 -57.73
CA LEU A 146 -21.55 -41.47 -57.25
C LEU A 146 -22.36 -42.21 -58.34
N GLN A 147 -23.19 -41.49 -59.10
CA GLN A 147 -23.88 -42.06 -60.25
C GLN A 147 -22.89 -42.52 -61.34
N ALA A 148 -21.86 -41.73 -61.64
CA ALA A 148 -20.81 -42.11 -62.60
C ALA A 148 -20.09 -43.41 -62.19
N ILE A 149 -19.70 -43.51 -60.92
CA ILE A 149 -19.08 -44.71 -60.33
C ILE A 149 -20.02 -45.92 -60.46
N ALA A 150 -21.29 -45.80 -60.06
CA ALA A 150 -22.24 -46.90 -60.09
C ALA A 150 -22.46 -47.46 -61.52
N LEU A 151 -22.49 -46.60 -62.55
CA LEU A 151 -22.71 -47.01 -63.94
C LEU A 151 -21.58 -47.88 -64.52
N VAL A 152 -20.35 -47.73 -64.03
CA VAL A 152 -19.17 -48.49 -64.48
C VAL A 152 -18.83 -49.66 -63.56
N ASN A 153 -19.18 -49.59 -62.27
CA ASN A 153 -18.89 -50.65 -61.28
C ASN A 153 -19.69 -51.95 -61.51
N GLU A 154 -20.78 -51.91 -62.28
CA GLU A 154 -21.54 -53.09 -62.70
C GLU A 154 -20.85 -53.95 -63.79
N LEU A 155 -19.71 -53.52 -64.33
CA LEU A 155 -19.01 -54.23 -65.41
C LEU A 155 -18.08 -55.34 -64.87
N PRO A 156 -18.00 -56.53 -65.49
CA PRO A 156 -17.16 -57.63 -65.00
C PRO A 156 -15.65 -57.30 -64.98
N ASP A 157 -14.93 -57.88 -64.02
CA ASP A 157 -13.48 -57.64 -63.83
C ASP A 157 -12.60 -58.06 -65.02
N ASN A 158 -13.08 -58.94 -65.90
CA ASN A 158 -12.37 -59.39 -67.09
C ASN A 158 -12.59 -58.49 -68.32
N HIS A 159 -13.22 -57.32 -68.16
CA HIS A 159 -13.56 -56.44 -69.26
C HIS A 159 -12.34 -55.67 -69.83
N PRO A 160 -12.15 -55.54 -71.16
CA PRO A 160 -10.98 -54.86 -71.75
C PRO A 160 -10.75 -53.40 -71.34
N LEU A 161 -11.78 -52.71 -70.81
CA LEU A 161 -11.69 -51.33 -70.32
C LEU A 161 -11.46 -51.23 -68.80
N HIS A 162 -11.25 -52.33 -68.07
CA HIS A 162 -11.18 -52.34 -66.59
C HIS A 162 -10.10 -51.39 -66.03
N ALA A 163 -8.91 -51.36 -66.67
CA ALA A 163 -7.85 -50.42 -66.28
C ALA A 163 -8.25 -48.94 -66.42
N GLU A 164 -9.01 -48.60 -67.47
CA GLU A 164 -9.51 -47.25 -67.71
C GLU A 164 -10.64 -46.91 -66.71
N ILE A 165 -11.52 -47.88 -66.42
CA ILE A 165 -12.59 -47.76 -65.42
C ILE A 165 -11.99 -47.50 -64.04
N ASN A 166 -10.97 -48.26 -63.62
CA ASN A 166 -10.30 -48.06 -62.33
C ASN A 166 -9.66 -46.67 -62.22
N ARG A 167 -9.04 -46.20 -63.31
CA ARG A 167 -8.48 -44.83 -63.36
C ARG A 167 -9.57 -43.77 -63.15
N PHE A 168 -10.72 -43.93 -63.80
CA PHE A 168 -11.85 -43.01 -63.65
C PHE A 168 -12.56 -43.12 -62.30
N THR A 169 -12.76 -44.32 -61.74
CA THR A 169 -13.37 -44.47 -60.41
C THR A 169 -12.45 -43.95 -59.30
N GLU A 170 -11.12 -44.04 -59.46
CA GLU A 170 -10.17 -43.37 -58.58
C GLU A 170 -10.25 -41.84 -58.71
N GLU A 171 -10.25 -41.31 -59.95
CA GLU A 171 -10.40 -39.88 -60.25
C GLU A 171 -11.68 -39.30 -59.62
N TRP A 172 -12.84 -39.92 -59.86
CA TRP A 172 -14.13 -39.47 -59.30
C TRP A 172 -14.22 -39.68 -57.79
N SER A 173 -13.55 -40.69 -57.22
CA SER A 173 -13.46 -40.84 -55.77
C SER A 173 -12.64 -39.70 -55.14
N ARG A 174 -11.54 -39.29 -55.79
CA ARG A 174 -10.75 -38.11 -55.37
C ARG A 174 -11.57 -36.82 -55.47
N ASP A 175 -12.37 -36.65 -56.52
CA ASP A 175 -13.30 -35.50 -56.65
C ASP A 175 -14.35 -35.47 -55.53
N ILE A 176 -14.96 -36.62 -55.20
CA ILE A 176 -15.90 -36.73 -54.06
C ILE A 176 -15.20 -36.38 -52.74
N LEU A 177 -13.97 -36.87 -52.52
CA LEU A 177 -13.19 -36.55 -51.32
C LEU A 177 -12.81 -35.06 -51.26
N GLN A 178 -12.55 -34.40 -52.39
CA GLN A 178 -12.29 -32.96 -52.46
C GLN A 178 -13.56 -32.14 -52.15
N LEU A 179 -14.74 -32.57 -52.61
CA LEU A 179 -16.01 -31.95 -52.26
C LEU A 179 -16.34 -32.15 -50.77
N ALA A 180 -16.04 -33.34 -50.21
CA ALA A 180 -16.18 -33.61 -48.78
C ALA A 180 -15.18 -32.82 -47.93
N ASP A 181 -13.97 -32.54 -48.44
CA ASP A 181 -12.99 -31.68 -47.75
C ASP A 181 -13.57 -30.28 -47.51
N ALA A 182 -14.37 -29.73 -48.42
CA ALA A 182 -15.04 -28.43 -48.20
C ALA A 182 -15.97 -28.45 -46.96
N SER A 183 -16.71 -29.54 -46.71
CA SER A 183 -17.47 -29.71 -45.46
C SER A 183 -16.52 -29.77 -44.25
N PHE A 184 -15.40 -30.49 -44.33
CA PHE A 184 -14.39 -30.52 -43.26
C PHE A 184 -13.80 -29.12 -42.98
N GLN A 185 -13.34 -28.40 -44.01
CA GLN A 185 -12.78 -27.05 -43.91
C GLN A 185 -13.76 -26.04 -43.31
N SER A 186 -15.07 -26.21 -43.56
CA SER A 186 -16.12 -25.35 -43.00
C SER A 186 -16.51 -25.68 -41.55
N GLY A 187 -16.01 -26.79 -40.99
CA GLY A 187 -16.24 -27.20 -39.60
C GLY A 187 -17.17 -28.41 -39.44
N ASN A 188 -17.66 -28.99 -40.54
CA ASN A 188 -18.60 -30.11 -40.53
C ASN A 188 -17.87 -31.46 -40.73
N LEU A 189 -17.06 -31.89 -39.76
CA LEU A 189 -16.31 -33.17 -39.84
C LEU A 189 -17.23 -34.37 -40.13
N GLU A 190 -18.34 -34.49 -39.40
CA GLU A 190 -19.27 -35.61 -39.56
C GLU A 190 -19.92 -35.65 -40.95
N GLU A 191 -20.20 -34.48 -41.54
CA GLU A 191 -20.75 -34.38 -42.90
C GLU A 191 -19.71 -34.77 -43.96
N ALA A 192 -18.44 -34.39 -43.76
CA ALA A 192 -17.33 -34.80 -44.63
C ALA A 192 -17.13 -36.33 -44.59
N ILE A 193 -17.07 -36.92 -43.39
CA ILE A 193 -16.95 -38.38 -43.21
C ILE A 193 -18.17 -39.10 -43.80
N ALA A 194 -19.39 -38.63 -43.53
CA ALA A 194 -20.61 -39.22 -44.08
C ALA A 194 -20.70 -39.10 -45.61
N THR A 195 -20.08 -38.08 -46.21
CA THR A 195 -20.00 -37.90 -47.66
C THR A 195 -18.96 -38.82 -48.28
N ALA A 196 -17.77 -38.92 -47.67
CA ALA A 196 -16.70 -39.80 -48.10
C ALA A 196 -17.12 -41.29 -48.05
N ARG A 197 -17.83 -41.71 -47.00
CA ARG A 197 -18.36 -43.08 -46.83
C ARG A 197 -19.47 -43.48 -47.81
N LYS A 198 -19.93 -42.60 -48.71
CA LYS A 198 -20.86 -42.97 -49.80
C LYS A 198 -20.15 -43.67 -50.97
N ILE A 199 -18.82 -43.57 -51.05
CA ILE A 199 -18.01 -44.27 -52.05
C ILE A 199 -18.05 -45.79 -51.75
N PRO A 200 -18.37 -46.66 -52.73
CA PRO A 200 -18.45 -48.11 -52.53
C PRO A 200 -17.15 -48.74 -52.01
N GLN A 201 -17.26 -49.72 -51.10
CA GLN A 201 -16.11 -50.33 -50.40
C GLN A 201 -15.30 -51.29 -51.27
N GLU A 202 -15.97 -51.94 -52.22
CA GLU A 202 -15.40 -52.84 -53.22
C GLU A 202 -14.45 -52.17 -54.23
N LEU A 203 -14.35 -50.84 -54.25
CA LEU A 203 -13.44 -50.11 -55.13
C LEU A 203 -12.01 -50.10 -54.59
N ALA A 204 -11.02 -50.34 -55.45
CA ALA A 204 -9.60 -50.18 -55.10
C ALA A 204 -9.26 -48.76 -54.59
N ALA A 205 -10.01 -47.74 -55.04
CA ALA A 205 -9.90 -46.36 -54.59
C ALA A 205 -10.36 -46.13 -53.14
N TYR A 206 -11.10 -47.07 -52.52
CA TYR A 206 -11.62 -46.89 -51.15
C TYR A 206 -10.51 -46.75 -50.10
N LYS A 207 -9.29 -47.26 -50.36
CA LYS A 207 -8.13 -47.01 -49.50
C LYS A 207 -7.83 -45.51 -49.30
N LEU A 208 -8.10 -44.69 -50.32
CA LEU A 208 -7.94 -43.23 -50.24
C LEU A 208 -9.00 -42.58 -49.32
N VAL A 209 -10.16 -43.23 -49.16
CA VAL A 209 -11.26 -42.78 -48.30
C VAL A 209 -10.87 -42.94 -46.84
N ASP A 210 -10.38 -44.13 -46.45
CA ASP A 210 -9.91 -44.39 -45.09
C ASP A 210 -8.70 -43.49 -44.74
N GLU A 211 -7.70 -43.38 -45.64
CA GLU A 211 -6.54 -42.49 -45.44
C GLU A 211 -6.93 -41.01 -45.25
N GLN A 212 -7.94 -40.52 -45.99
CA GLN A 212 -8.40 -39.14 -45.88
C GLN A 212 -9.26 -38.92 -44.62
N ILE A 213 -10.11 -39.89 -44.24
CA ILE A 213 -10.89 -39.84 -42.99
C ILE A 213 -9.96 -39.82 -41.78
N ASP A 214 -8.94 -40.68 -41.74
CA ASP A 214 -7.93 -40.70 -40.68
C ASP A 214 -7.18 -39.36 -40.60
N LYS A 215 -6.84 -38.76 -41.75
CA LYS A 215 -6.23 -37.41 -41.80
C LYS A 215 -7.15 -36.35 -41.19
N TRP A 216 -8.43 -36.33 -41.55
CA TRP A 216 -9.40 -35.37 -41.00
C TRP A 216 -9.59 -35.55 -39.50
N GLN A 217 -9.81 -36.79 -39.03
CA GLN A 217 -10.00 -37.10 -37.62
C GLN A 217 -8.76 -36.75 -36.77
N THR A 218 -7.57 -37.10 -37.26
CA THR A 218 -6.30 -36.75 -36.59
C THR A 218 -6.11 -35.23 -36.51
N THR A 219 -6.41 -34.51 -37.59
CA THR A 219 -6.29 -33.04 -37.65
C THR A 219 -7.30 -32.37 -36.71
N TRP A 220 -8.53 -32.88 -36.67
CA TRP A 220 -9.59 -32.39 -35.79
C TRP A 220 -9.26 -32.61 -34.31
N SER A 221 -8.90 -33.83 -33.92
CA SER A 221 -8.53 -34.17 -32.54
C SER A 221 -7.32 -33.35 -32.05
N LYS A 222 -6.34 -33.10 -32.93
CA LYS A 222 -5.20 -32.22 -32.63
C LYS A 222 -5.63 -30.77 -32.41
N ALA A 223 -6.55 -30.24 -33.22
CA ALA A 223 -7.05 -28.87 -33.10
C ALA A 223 -7.87 -28.69 -31.81
N GLU A 224 -8.77 -29.63 -31.53
CA GLU A 224 -9.57 -29.68 -30.31
C GLU A 224 -8.70 -29.81 -29.05
N SER A 225 -7.66 -30.65 -29.08
CA SER A 225 -6.67 -30.76 -28.00
C SER A 225 -5.96 -29.42 -27.74
N ILE A 226 -5.52 -28.70 -28.78
CA ILE A 226 -4.90 -27.38 -28.63
C ILE A 226 -5.89 -26.37 -28.02
N TYR A 227 -7.14 -26.36 -28.49
CA TYR A 227 -8.19 -25.49 -27.96
C TYR A 227 -8.47 -25.76 -26.48
N ASN A 228 -8.70 -27.01 -26.10
CA ASN A 228 -9.00 -27.40 -24.71
C ASN A 228 -7.82 -27.11 -23.76
N ASN A 229 -6.58 -27.31 -24.23
CA ASN A 229 -5.38 -26.92 -23.49
C ASN A 229 -5.29 -25.40 -23.31
N ALA A 230 -5.65 -24.59 -24.33
CA ALA A 230 -5.68 -23.13 -24.22
C ALA A 230 -6.71 -22.66 -23.18
N ILE A 231 -7.92 -23.25 -23.17
CA ILE A 231 -8.95 -22.97 -22.16
C ILE A 231 -8.48 -23.35 -20.76
N THR A 232 -7.69 -24.42 -20.62
CA THR A 232 -7.11 -24.82 -19.33
C THR A 232 -6.10 -23.79 -18.83
N GLU A 233 -5.18 -23.34 -19.70
CA GLU A 233 -4.22 -22.28 -19.36
C GLU A 233 -4.92 -20.93 -19.07
N VAL A 234 -6.06 -20.63 -19.71
CA VAL A 234 -6.92 -19.47 -19.36
C VAL A 234 -7.45 -19.58 -17.93
N ARG A 235 -8.02 -20.73 -17.54
CA ARG A 235 -8.54 -20.96 -16.18
C ARG A 235 -7.43 -20.82 -15.12
N GLU A 236 -6.21 -21.23 -15.46
CA GLU A 236 -5.03 -21.11 -14.59
C GLU A 236 -4.32 -19.75 -14.67
N ARG A 237 -4.91 -18.74 -15.34
CA ARG A 237 -4.39 -17.37 -15.47
C ARG A 237 -3.04 -17.28 -16.20
N ARG A 238 -2.73 -18.26 -17.05
CA ARG A 238 -1.47 -18.38 -17.82
C ARG A 238 -1.64 -17.80 -19.23
N TRP A 239 -1.89 -16.49 -19.29
CA TRP A 239 -2.25 -15.76 -20.53
C TRP A 239 -1.28 -15.99 -21.69
N GLN A 240 0.02 -15.96 -21.41
CA GLN A 240 1.05 -16.16 -22.43
C GLN A 240 1.00 -17.57 -23.04
N SER A 241 0.81 -18.61 -22.22
CA SER A 241 0.66 -19.99 -22.68
C SER A 241 -0.60 -20.17 -23.52
N ALA A 242 -1.73 -19.63 -23.07
CA ALA A 242 -2.99 -19.67 -23.80
C ALA A 242 -2.88 -18.99 -25.17
N PHE A 243 -2.24 -17.82 -25.25
CA PHE A 243 -1.99 -17.13 -26.51
C PHE A 243 -1.05 -17.94 -27.43
N MET A 244 0.01 -18.54 -26.89
CA MET A 244 0.92 -19.43 -27.63
C MET A 244 0.26 -20.76 -28.07
N LEU A 245 -0.85 -21.17 -27.46
CA LEU A 245 -1.68 -22.28 -27.91
C LEU A 245 -2.65 -21.82 -29.02
N SER A 246 -3.31 -20.66 -28.88
CA SER A 246 -4.14 -20.10 -29.94
C SER A 246 -3.33 -19.88 -31.25
N ALA A 247 -2.10 -19.33 -31.15
CA ALA A 247 -1.23 -19.14 -32.30
C ALA A 247 -0.81 -20.44 -33.00
N ARG A 248 -0.87 -21.60 -32.32
CA ARG A 248 -0.66 -22.92 -32.94
C ARG A 248 -1.85 -23.36 -33.78
N MET A 249 -3.07 -22.86 -33.53
CA MET A 249 -4.26 -23.19 -34.32
C MET A 249 -4.18 -22.65 -35.75
N LEU A 250 -3.48 -21.52 -35.98
CA LEU A 250 -3.18 -20.98 -37.31
C LEU A 250 -2.39 -21.93 -38.21
N ARG A 251 -1.81 -23.01 -37.66
CA ARG A 251 -1.02 -24.03 -38.38
C ARG A 251 -1.76 -25.37 -38.50
N ILE A 252 -3.04 -25.41 -38.15
CA ILE A 252 -3.90 -26.57 -38.38
C ILE A 252 -4.40 -26.53 -39.82
N ASP A 253 -4.36 -27.68 -40.49
CA ASP A 253 -4.82 -27.87 -41.87
C ASP A 253 -6.36 -27.92 -41.94
N ASN A 254 -7.01 -26.90 -41.41
CA ASN A 254 -8.47 -26.75 -41.37
C ASN A 254 -8.87 -25.26 -41.22
N GLN A 255 -9.60 -24.71 -42.20
CA GLN A 255 -9.96 -23.28 -42.22
C GLN A 255 -10.84 -22.86 -41.04
N TYR A 256 -11.83 -23.65 -40.63
CA TYR A 256 -12.71 -23.35 -39.49
C TYR A 256 -11.93 -23.25 -38.17
N TRP A 257 -10.98 -24.17 -37.92
CA TRP A 257 -10.11 -24.10 -36.75
C TRP A 257 -9.11 -22.94 -36.82
N ALA A 258 -8.52 -22.69 -37.99
CA ALA A 258 -7.52 -21.64 -38.19
C ALA A 258 -8.09 -20.21 -38.28
N SER A 259 -9.41 -20.04 -38.49
CA SER A 259 -10.09 -18.73 -38.53
C SER A 259 -11.16 -18.62 -37.43
N THR A 260 -12.35 -19.17 -37.65
CA THR A 260 -13.51 -19.03 -36.75
C THR A 260 -13.21 -19.39 -35.30
N LYS A 261 -12.60 -20.55 -35.04
CA LYS A 261 -12.27 -20.97 -33.66
C LYS A 261 -11.06 -20.22 -33.08
N TYR A 262 -10.09 -19.86 -33.91
CA TYR A 262 -8.97 -19.02 -33.51
C TYR A 262 -9.44 -17.64 -33.02
N ASP A 263 -10.32 -16.98 -33.78
CA ASP A 263 -10.90 -15.67 -33.41
C ASP A 263 -11.77 -15.75 -32.15
N GLN A 264 -12.57 -16.81 -32.01
CA GLN A 264 -13.35 -17.08 -30.79
C GLN A 264 -12.42 -17.24 -29.58
N LEU A 265 -11.37 -18.06 -29.70
CA LEU A 265 -10.41 -18.29 -28.61
C LEU A 265 -9.63 -17.03 -28.26
N ASN A 266 -9.22 -16.22 -29.23
CA ASN A 266 -8.53 -14.96 -28.98
C ASN A 266 -9.41 -13.95 -28.23
N LYS A 267 -10.68 -13.80 -28.61
CA LYS A 267 -11.64 -12.94 -27.90
C LYS A 267 -11.81 -13.42 -26.46
N LEU A 268 -11.97 -14.73 -26.26
CA LEU A 268 -12.08 -15.37 -24.96
C LEU A 268 -10.83 -15.13 -24.09
N ILE A 269 -9.62 -15.30 -24.64
CA ILE A 269 -8.35 -15.02 -23.95
C ILE A 269 -8.25 -13.53 -23.58
N ALA A 270 -8.67 -12.62 -24.46
CA ALA A 270 -8.65 -11.18 -24.20
C ALA A 270 -9.60 -10.79 -23.05
N THR A 271 -10.86 -11.23 -23.09
CA THR A 271 -11.84 -11.00 -22.02
C THR A 271 -11.38 -11.62 -20.70
N ALA A 272 -10.95 -12.88 -20.71
CA ALA A 272 -10.49 -13.57 -19.50
C ALA A 272 -9.22 -12.94 -18.90
N ARG A 273 -8.35 -12.35 -19.73
CA ARG A 273 -7.21 -11.55 -19.25
C ARG A 273 -7.69 -10.26 -18.59
N GLU A 274 -8.62 -9.53 -19.19
CA GLU A 274 -9.17 -8.29 -18.61
C GLU A 274 -9.81 -8.56 -17.24
N ASP A 275 -10.65 -9.60 -17.14
CA ASP A 275 -11.24 -10.04 -15.88
C ASP A 275 -10.19 -10.58 -14.91
N GLY A 276 -9.11 -11.18 -15.42
CA GLY A 276 -7.96 -11.61 -14.63
C GLY A 276 -7.18 -10.45 -14.02
N ASP A 277 -7.05 -9.35 -14.76
CA ASP A 277 -6.45 -8.11 -14.28
C ASP A 277 -7.38 -7.41 -13.27
N LYS A 278 -8.71 -7.49 -13.41
CA LYS A 278 -9.68 -7.05 -12.37
C LYS A 278 -9.54 -7.87 -11.08
N LEU A 279 -9.57 -9.20 -11.19
CA LEU A 279 -9.43 -10.11 -10.05
C LEU A 279 -8.07 -9.95 -9.36
N GLY A 280 -6.99 -9.80 -10.13
CA GLY A 280 -5.64 -9.53 -9.60
C GLY A 280 -5.56 -8.21 -8.84
N LYS A 281 -6.21 -7.14 -9.32
CA LYS A 281 -6.32 -5.87 -8.58
C LYS A 281 -7.12 -6.03 -7.30
N ALA A 282 -8.24 -6.76 -7.33
CA ALA A 282 -9.03 -7.08 -6.14
C ALA A 282 -8.20 -7.85 -5.10
N GLU A 283 -7.49 -8.90 -5.50
CA GLU A 283 -6.57 -9.67 -4.65
C GLU A 283 -5.44 -8.82 -4.04
N ILE A 284 -5.00 -7.75 -4.71
CA ILE A 284 -3.99 -6.81 -4.20
C ILE A 284 -4.61 -5.86 -3.18
N LEU A 285 -5.74 -5.23 -3.51
CA LEU A 285 -6.46 -4.31 -2.61
C LEU A 285 -6.87 -5.01 -1.30
N ALA A 286 -7.35 -6.25 -1.40
CA ALA A 286 -7.72 -7.09 -0.26
C ALA A 286 -6.54 -7.61 0.59
N ARG A 287 -5.29 -7.24 0.28
CA ARG A 287 -4.14 -7.43 1.20
C ARG A 287 -3.94 -6.25 2.16
N SER A 288 -4.59 -5.12 1.89
CA SER A 288 -4.55 -3.98 2.81
C SER A 288 -5.51 -4.17 4.00
N GLN A 289 -5.23 -3.50 5.10
CA GLN A 289 -6.09 -3.44 6.29
C GLN A 289 -7.02 -2.21 6.25
N VAL A 290 -7.43 -1.79 5.05
CA VAL A 290 -8.26 -0.60 4.81
C VAL A 290 -9.61 -1.05 4.26
N VAL A 291 -10.68 -0.61 4.92
CA VAL A 291 -12.07 -1.02 4.65
C VAL A 291 -12.49 -0.64 3.23
N ASP A 292 -12.23 0.61 2.80
CA ASP A 292 -12.53 1.09 1.44
C ASP A 292 -11.87 0.23 0.35
N ASN A 293 -10.64 -0.24 0.57
CA ASN A 293 -9.94 -1.11 -0.37
C ASN A 293 -10.55 -2.51 -0.43
N LEU A 294 -11.07 -3.03 0.70
CA LEU A 294 -11.78 -4.32 0.73
C LEU A 294 -13.13 -4.22 0.02
N LEU A 295 -13.86 -3.12 0.21
CA LEU A 295 -15.08 -2.82 -0.54
C LEU A 295 -14.81 -2.71 -2.04
N GLU A 296 -13.75 -2.01 -2.44
CA GLU A 296 -13.38 -1.89 -3.85
C GLU A 296 -12.89 -3.23 -4.44
N ALA A 297 -12.21 -4.06 -3.65
CA ALA A 297 -11.87 -5.42 -4.05
C ALA A 297 -13.12 -6.30 -4.30
N ILE A 298 -14.15 -6.18 -3.46
CA ILE A 298 -15.41 -6.88 -3.65
C ILE A 298 -16.10 -6.41 -4.93
N LYS A 299 -16.27 -5.10 -5.15
CA LYS A 299 -16.87 -4.55 -6.38
C LYS A 299 -16.14 -4.99 -7.66
N LEU A 300 -14.81 -5.01 -7.63
CA LEU A 300 -14.01 -5.50 -8.76
C LEU A 300 -14.26 -6.99 -9.04
N ALA A 301 -14.39 -7.82 -8.01
CA ALA A 301 -14.73 -9.24 -8.16
C ALA A 301 -16.19 -9.46 -8.60
N GLU A 302 -17.14 -8.65 -8.12
CA GLU A 302 -18.55 -8.64 -8.57
C GLU A 302 -18.70 -8.25 -10.04
N SER A 303 -17.83 -7.36 -10.55
CA SER A 303 -17.86 -6.88 -11.94
C SER A 303 -17.50 -7.95 -12.99
N ILE A 304 -17.01 -9.11 -12.56
CA ILE A 304 -16.66 -10.24 -13.43
C ILE A 304 -17.94 -11.01 -13.76
N GLY A 305 -18.34 -11.00 -15.04
CA GLY A 305 -19.59 -11.61 -15.50
C GLY A 305 -19.58 -13.14 -15.51
N GLN A 306 -20.77 -13.75 -15.50
CA GLN A 306 -20.97 -15.22 -15.47
C GLN A 306 -20.37 -15.96 -16.66
N GLU A 307 -20.27 -15.31 -17.82
CA GLU A 307 -19.63 -15.84 -19.04
C GLU A 307 -18.09 -15.92 -18.93
N SER A 308 -17.50 -15.34 -17.88
CA SER A 308 -16.06 -15.34 -17.68
C SER A 308 -15.56 -16.65 -17.08
N TYR A 309 -14.49 -17.21 -17.65
CA TYR A 309 -13.81 -18.40 -17.11
C TYR A 309 -13.21 -18.19 -15.72
N LEU A 310 -13.19 -16.96 -15.20
CA LEU A 310 -12.76 -16.61 -13.85
C LEU A 310 -13.92 -16.35 -12.88
N TYR A 311 -15.18 -16.37 -13.33
CA TYR A 311 -16.35 -16.08 -12.49
C TYR A 311 -16.35 -16.89 -11.20
N GLN A 312 -16.11 -18.20 -11.28
CA GLN A 312 -16.03 -19.05 -10.09
C GLN A 312 -14.95 -18.59 -9.10
N LYS A 313 -13.73 -18.31 -9.58
CA LYS A 313 -12.62 -17.84 -8.72
C LYS A 313 -12.92 -16.45 -8.10
N ALA A 314 -13.66 -15.59 -8.80
CA ALA A 314 -14.15 -14.33 -8.25
C ALA A 314 -15.21 -14.54 -7.15
N GLN A 315 -16.19 -15.42 -7.39
CA GLN A 315 -17.23 -15.77 -6.41
C GLN A 315 -16.68 -16.48 -5.17
N GLU A 316 -15.58 -17.21 -5.28
CA GLU A 316 -14.84 -17.79 -4.15
C GLU A 316 -14.06 -16.72 -3.36
N ALA A 317 -13.63 -15.64 -4.01
CA ALA A 317 -12.85 -14.56 -3.39
C ALA A 317 -13.72 -13.57 -2.58
N ILE A 318 -14.93 -13.24 -3.02
CA ILE A 318 -15.80 -12.25 -2.34
C ILE A 318 -16.04 -12.60 -0.85
N PRO A 319 -16.41 -13.84 -0.46
CA PRO A 319 -16.54 -14.22 0.96
C PRO A 319 -15.21 -14.17 1.74
N ALA A 320 -14.07 -14.31 1.07
CA ALA A 320 -12.76 -14.18 1.71
C ALA A 320 -12.41 -12.70 1.97
N PHE A 321 -12.87 -11.77 1.13
CA PHE A 321 -12.73 -10.34 1.36
C PHE A 321 -13.69 -9.84 2.44
N GLY A 322 -14.94 -10.32 2.45
CA GLY A 322 -15.91 -10.02 3.51
C GLY A 322 -15.45 -10.48 4.90
N ARG A 323 -14.85 -11.68 5.03
CA ARG A 323 -14.31 -12.15 6.32
C ARG A 323 -13.16 -11.30 6.83
N LYS A 324 -12.32 -10.74 5.95
CA LYS A 324 -11.31 -9.75 6.35
C LYS A 324 -11.92 -8.46 6.89
N MET A 325 -13.10 -8.06 6.41
CA MET A 325 -13.83 -6.93 7.00
C MET A 325 -14.34 -7.28 8.41
N LEU A 326 -14.85 -8.49 8.64
CA LEU A 326 -15.18 -8.97 10.00
C LEU A 326 -13.95 -9.04 10.91
N GLU A 327 -12.79 -9.50 10.42
CA GLU A 327 -11.53 -9.48 11.18
C GLU A 327 -11.12 -8.06 11.59
N LEU A 328 -11.28 -7.07 10.71
CA LEU A 328 -11.03 -5.66 11.04
C LEU A 328 -12.05 -5.10 12.03
N ALA A 329 -13.33 -5.46 11.88
CA ALA A 329 -14.40 -5.08 12.81
C ALA A 329 -14.12 -5.66 14.22
N GLN A 330 -13.74 -6.93 14.32
CA GLN A 330 -13.34 -7.57 15.57
C GLN A 330 -12.12 -6.86 16.19
N ALA A 331 -11.11 -6.50 15.39
CA ALA A 331 -9.94 -5.78 15.88
C ALA A 331 -10.23 -4.32 16.34
N LYS A 332 -11.40 -3.76 15.99
CA LYS A 332 -11.93 -2.50 16.54
C LYS A 332 -12.71 -2.76 17.83
N LEU A 333 -13.55 -3.79 17.84
CA LEU A 333 -14.31 -4.22 19.03
C LEU A 333 -13.39 -4.61 20.19
N ASP A 334 -12.28 -5.32 19.93
CA ASP A 334 -11.27 -5.67 20.93
C ASP A 334 -10.58 -4.45 21.57
N LYS A 335 -10.60 -3.30 20.88
CA LYS A 335 -10.08 -2.00 21.36
C LYS A 335 -11.16 -1.15 22.05
N GLN A 336 -12.33 -1.71 22.30
CA GLN A 336 -13.53 -1.04 22.82
C GLN A 336 -14.14 0.01 21.86
N ASP A 337 -13.80 -0.04 20.58
CA ASP A 337 -14.38 0.81 19.53
C ASP A 337 -15.53 0.08 18.84
N ALA A 338 -16.67 0.00 19.53
CA ALA A 338 -17.88 -0.65 18.99
C ALA A 338 -18.50 0.14 17.83
N ASP A 339 -18.37 1.46 17.81
CA ASP A 339 -18.99 2.29 16.77
C ASP A 339 -18.32 2.01 15.41
N GLU A 340 -16.98 2.07 15.34
CA GLU A 340 -16.27 1.75 14.10
C GLU A 340 -16.39 0.24 13.75
N ALA A 341 -16.42 -0.65 14.75
CA ALA A 341 -16.63 -2.08 14.52
C ALA A 341 -18.00 -2.37 13.84
N LEU A 342 -19.07 -1.78 14.35
CA LEU A 342 -20.43 -1.95 13.82
C LEU A 342 -20.56 -1.33 12.42
N ASP A 343 -19.94 -0.17 12.19
CA ASP A 343 -19.96 0.49 10.88
C ASP A 343 -19.20 -0.31 9.81
N ILE A 344 -18.08 -0.97 10.17
CA ILE A 344 -17.37 -1.89 9.25
C ILE A 344 -18.22 -3.11 8.94
N ALA A 345 -18.84 -3.74 9.96
CA ALA A 345 -19.67 -4.92 9.77
C ALA A 345 -20.89 -4.64 8.87
N ARG A 346 -21.57 -3.50 9.06
CA ARG A 346 -22.71 -3.07 8.25
C ARG A 346 -22.36 -2.73 6.79
N GLN A 347 -21.09 -2.50 6.48
CA GLN A 347 -20.63 -2.27 5.11
C GLN A 347 -20.40 -3.56 4.32
N ILE A 348 -20.41 -4.74 4.96
CA ILE A 348 -20.19 -6.02 4.28
C ILE A 348 -21.36 -6.31 3.33
N PRO A 349 -21.12 -6.45 2.02
CA PRO A 349 -22.20 -6.61 1.04
C PRO A 349 -22.76 -8.03 1.05
N GLU A 350 -24.04 -8.16 0.68
CA GLU A 350 -24.76 -9.44 0.65
C GLU A 350 -24.12 -10.50 -0.27
N SER A 351 -23.38 -10.06 -1.30
CA SER A 351 -22.62 -10.90 -2.22
C SER A 351 -21.54 -11.76 -1.54
N ALA A 352 -21.05 -11.33 -0.36
CA ALA A 352 -20.11 -12.09 0.45
C ALA A 352 -20.74 -13.33 1.09
N LYS A 353 -22.08 -13.43 1.17
CA LYS A 353 -22.81 -14.57 1.76
C LYS A 353 -22.47 -14.81 3.24
N LEU A 354 -22.11 -13.74 3.95
CA LEU A 354 -21.70 -13.74 5.37
C LEU A 354 -22.76 -13.12 6.29
N GLN A 355 -24.00 -12.94 5.84
CA GLN A 355 -25.06 -12.25 6.59
C GLN A 355 -25.20 -12.84 7.99
N ALA A 356 -25.28 -14.17 8.11
CA ALA A 356 -25.36 -14.83 9.41
C ALA A 356 -24.17 -14.50 10.34
N GLU A 357 -22.93 -14.60 9.84
CA GLU A 357 -21.72 -14.27 10.62
C GLU A 357 -21.67 -12.78 11.01
N THR A 358 -22.19 -11.91 10.14
CA THR A 358 -22.23 -10.45 10.30
C THR A 358 -23.31 -10.03 11.31
N ASP A 359 -24.50 -10.62 11.23
CA ASP A 359 -25.60 -10.42 12.19
C ASP A 359 -25.21 -10.90 13.59
N ASP A 360 -24.54 -12.05 13.69
CA ASP A 360 -24.00 -12.59 14.94
C ASP A 360 -22.95 -11.63 15.55
N PHE A 361 -22.03 -11.15 14.72
CA PHE A 361 -21.05 -10.15 15.14
C PHE A 361 -21.71 -8.86 15.63
N ILE A 362 -22.68 -8.32 14.89
CA ILE A 362 -23.42 -7.09 15.23
C ILE A 362 -24.17 -7.27 16.56
N ALA A 363 -24.86 -8.38 16.77
CA ALA A 363 -25.60 -8.65 18.01
C ALA A 363 -24.67 -8.66 19.25
N ILE A 364 -23.51 -9.32 19.15
CA ILE A 364 -22.51 -9.34 20.22
C ILE A 364 -21.84 -7.96 20.40
N ALA A 365 -21.59 -7.23 19.32
CA ALA A 365 -20.97 -5.91 19.36
C ALA A 365 -21.89 -4.86 20.00
N ASP A 366 -23.18 -4.80 19.64
CA ASP A 366 -24.16 -3.92 20.27
C ASP A 366 -24.37 -4.27 21.76
N ALA A 367 -24.39 -5.56 22.13
CA ALA A 367 -24.45 -5.97 23.53
C ALA A 367 -23.21 -5.52 24.33
N LYS A 368 -21.99 -5.75 23.79
CA LYS A 368 -20.74 -5.30 24.42
C LYS A 368 -20.68 -3.77 24.55
N ARG A 369 -21.13 -3.03 23.54
CA ARG A 369 -21.26 -1.56 23.54
C ARG A 369 -22.11 -1.05 24.69
N SER A 370 -23.28 -1.65 24.90
CA SER A 370 -24.17 -1.32 26.03
C SER A 370 -23.49 -1.59 27.39
N ALA A 371 -22.79 -2.71 27.53
CA ALA A 371 -22.11 -3.06 28.78
C ALA A 371 -20.96 -2.10 29.12
N TRP A 372 -20.26 -1.57 28.11
CA TRP A 372 -19.16 -0.61 28.31
C TRP A 372 -19.60 0.77 28.82
N LEU A 373 -20.90 1.06 28.84
CA LEU A 373 -21.44 2.23 29.56
C LEU A 373 -21.18 2.15 31.08
N GLY A 374 -20.88 0.96 31.62
CA GLY A 374 -20.35 0.77 32.98
C GLY A 374 -21.32 1.10 34.12
N ASN A 375 -22.61 1.26 33.82
CA ASN A 375 -23.70 1.50 34.77
C ASN A 375 -24.75 0.38 34.69
N VAL A 376 -25.63 0.29 35.68
CA VAL A 376 -26.65 -0.78 35.76
C VAL A 376 -27.51 -0.86 34.49
N SER A 377 -28.01 0.27 34.00
CA SER A 377 -28.88 0.29 32.81
C SER A 377 -28.18 -0.17 31.53
N GLY A 378 -26.90 0.11 31.37
CA GLY A 378 -26.09 -0.39 30.26
C GLY A 378 -25.85 -1.90 30.32
N LEU A 379 -25.62 -2.46 31.51
CA LEU A 379 -25.49 -3.91 31.71
C LEU A 379 -26.83 -4.64 31.51
N GLU A 380 -27.95 -4.07 31.98
CA GLU A 380 -29.29 -4.59 31.72
C GLU A 380 -29.62 -4.60 30.21
N ALA A 381 -29.30 -3.52 29.49
CA ALA A 381 -29.46 -3.44 28.05
C ALA A 381 -28.58 -4.47 27.30
N ALA A 382 -27.32 -4.63 27.73
CA ALA A 382 -26.40 -5.62 27.18
C ALA A 382 -26.92 -7.06 27.34
N ILE A 383 -27.43 -7.40 28.54
CA ILE A 383 -28.06 -8.70 28.81
C ILE A 383 -29.29 -8.88 27.92
N ALA A 384 -30.17 -7.88 27.83
CA ALA A 384 -31.39 -7.95 27.02
C ALA A 384 -31.10 -8.09 25.51
N GLN A 385 -30.00 -7.52 25.03
CA GLN A 385 -29.52 -7.70 23.65
C GLN A 385 -28.93 -9.10 23.44
N ALA A 386 -28.04 -9.55 24.32
CA ALA A 386 -27.43 -10.89 24.22
C ALA A 386 -28.44 -12.04 24.39
N GLN A 387 -29.53 -11.82 25.15
CA GLN A 387 -30.62 -12.79 25.30
C GLN A 387 -31.46 -13.00 24.03
N GLN A 388 -31.37 -12.11 23.03
CA GLN A 388 -32.07 -12.25 21.75
C GLN A 388 -31.35 -13.18 20.76
N ILE A 389 -30.11 -13.58 21.08
CA ILE A 389 -29.31 -14.50 20.26
C ILE A 389 -29.90 -15.91 20.38
N ASP A 390 -30.32 -16.48 19.25
CA ASP A 390 -30.98 -17.78 19.18
C ASP A 390 -30.02 -18.92 19.62
N PRO A 391 -30.48 -19.92 20.43
CA PRO A 391 -29.65 -21.03 20.90
C PRO A 391 -29.00 -21.91 19.82
N SER A 392 -29.46 -21.85 18.57
CA SER A 392 -28.86 -22.56 17.43
C SER A 392 -27.67 -21.82 16.81
N ARG A 393 -27.39 -20.58 17.21
CA ARG A 393 -26.32 -19.75 16.64
C ARG A 393 -24.95 -20.10 17.26
N PRO A 394 -23.86 -20.13 16.47
CA PRO A 394 -22.52 -20.47 16.97
C PRO A 394 -22.04 -19.60 18.14
N ILE A 395 -22.44 -18.33 18.17
CA ILE A 395 -22.08 -17.34 19.21
C ILE A 395 -22.84 -17.48 20.53
N TYR A 396 -23.84 -18.37 20.62
CA TYR A 396 -24.73 -18.43 21.79
C TYR A 396 -23.98 -18.74 23.10
N GLU A 397 -22.97 -19.60 23.07
CA GLU A 397 -22.16 -19.89 24.28
C GLU A 397 -21.38 -18.67 24.76
N GLU A 398 -20.85 -17.85 23.86
CA GLU A 398 -20.19 -16.57 24.22
C GLU A 398 -21.22 -15.61 24.83
N ALA A 399 -22.41 -15.49 24.22
CA ALA A 399 -23.49 -14.67 24.74
C ALA A 399 -23.88 -15.04 26.18
N GLN A 400 -24.02 -16.35 26.48
CA GLN A 400 -24.34 -16.81 27.83
C GLN A 400 -23.21 -16.52 28.84
N GLN A 401 -21.93 -16.63 28.44
CA GLN A 401 -20.80 -16.27 29.31
C GLN A 401 -20.78 -14.76 29.60
N LEU A 402 -21.08 -13.93 28.61
CA LEU A 402 -21.20 -12.47 28.77
C LEU A 402 -22.38 -12.11 29.69
N ILE A 403 -23.55 -12.70 29.49
CA ILE A 403 -24.73 -12.52 30.35
C ILE A 403 -24.41 -12.88 31.80
N ALA A 404 -23.84 -14.06 32.06
CA ALA A 404 -23.50 -14.49 33.41
C ALA A 404 -22.50 -13.56 34.10
N ARG A 405 -21.56 -12.99 33.34
CA ARG A 405 -20.62 -11.98 33.83
C ARG A 405 -21.33 -10.65 34.14
N TRP A 406 -22.15 -10.12 33.23
CA TRP A 406 -22.84 -8.85 33.42
C TRP A 406 -23.88 -8.90 34.54
N GLN A 407 -24.52 -10.06 34.76
CA GLN A 407 -25.41 -10.29 35.89
C GLN A 407 -24.69 -10.15 37.24
N LEU A 408 -23.45 -10.62 37.36
CA LEU A 408 -22.63 -10.36 38.55
C LEU A 408 -22.33 -8.87 38.67
N GLU A 409 -21.81 -8.24 37.59
CA GLU A 409 -21.41 -6.82 37.61
C GLU A 409 -22.54 -5.85 37.99
N ILE A 410 -23.81 -6.17 37.75
CA ILE A 410 -24.96 -5.32 38.13
C ILE A 410 -25.03 -5.06 39.64
N GLU A 411 -24.83 -6.07 40.49
CA GLU A 411 -24.89 -5.92 41.94
C GLU A 411 -23.73 -5.05 42.46
N ASP A 412 -22.52 -5.29 41.94
CA ASP A 412 -21.33 -4.53 42.34
C ASP A 412 -21.36 -3.08 41.85
N VAL A 413 -21.87 -2.82 40.64
CA VAL A 413 -22.04 -1.47 40.10
C VAL A 413 -23.06 -0.68 40.93
N ALA A 414 -24.17 -1.32 41.36
CA ALA A 414 -25.12 -0.68 42.27
C ALA A 414 -24.47 -0.32 43.63
N HIS A 415 -23.58 -1.16 44.15
CA HIS A 415 -22.79 -0.85 45.34
C HIS A 415 -21.79 0.30 45.12
N LEU A 416 -21.09 0.34 43.97
CA LEU A 416 -20.18 1.42 43.59
C LEU A 416 -20.91 2.76 43.43
N GLU A 417 -22.01 2.81 42.69
CA GLU A 417 -22.80 4.04 42.49
C GLU A 417 -23.30 4.61 43.82
N LYS A 418 -23.87 3.76 44.68
CA LYS A 418 -24.30 4.16 46.03
C LYS A 418 -23.15 4.64 46.90
N ALA A 419 -21.97 4.01 46.80
CA ALA A 419 -20.78 4.42 47.50
C ALA A 419 -20.26 5.78 47.03
N ARG A 420 -20.24 6.03 45.72
CA ARG A 420 -19.89 7.34 45.13
C ARG A 420 -20.81 8.45 45.62
N VAL A 421 -22.12 8.19 45.67
CA VAL A 421 -23.12 9.14 46.22
C VAL A 421 -22.83 9.46 47.69
N LEU A 422 -22.51 8.46 48.52
CA LEU A 422 -22.09 8.68 49.91
C LEU A 422 -20.79 9.50 49.98
N ALA A 423 -19.74 9.06 49.28
CA ALA A 423 -18.43 9.71 49.29
C ALA A 423 -18.45 11.16 48.80
N SER A 424 -19.35 11.51 47.87
CA SER A 424 -19.49 12.87 47.34
C SER A 424 -19.74 13.94 48.42
N GLN A 425 -20.27 13.54 49.58
CA GLN A 425 -20.54 14.43 50.71
C GLN A 425 -19.28 14.76 51.55
N GLY A 426 -18.16 14.08 51.32
CA GLY A 426 -16.83 14.40 51.88
C GLY A 426 -16.64 14.23 53.40
N THR A 427 -17.69 13.94 54.18
CA THR A 427 -17.56 13.74 55.64
C THR A 427 -16.95 12.38 55.96
N VAL A 428 -16.23 12.26 57.09
CA VAL A 428 -15.64 10.98 57.55
C VAL A 428 -16.68 9.87 57.67
N ASN A 429 -17.87 10.18 58.21
CA ASN A 429 -18.97 9.21 58.33
C ASN A 429 -19.44 8.71 56.96
N ASN A 430 -19.59 9.60 55.99
CA ASN A 430 -20.08 9.25 54.65
C ASN A 430 -19.02 8.53 53.81
N LEU A 431 -17.74 8.92 53.93
CA LEU A 431 -16.61 8.21 53.32
C LEU A 431 -16.45 6.80 53.92
N THR A 432 -16.65 6.65 55.24
CA THR A 432 -16.65 5.33 55.90
C THR A 432 -17.84 4.47 55.45
N ALA A 433 -19.02 5.07 55.28
CA ALA A 433 -20.19 4.38 54.72
C ALA A 433 -19.98 3.97 53.24
N ALA A 434 -19.31 4.79 52.44
CA ALA A 434 -18.91 4.48 51.07
C ALA A 434 -17.92 3.30 51.00
N ILE A 435 -16.88 3.33 51.84
CA ILE A 435 -15.95 2.21 52.03
C ILE A 435 -16.72 0.93 52.40
N ALA A 436 -17.69 1.00 53.31
CA ALA A 436 -18.48 -0.14 53.74
C ALA A 436 -19.38 -0.72 52.63
N GLN A 437 -19.91 0.11 51.71
CA GLN A 437 -20.62 -0.39 50.52
C GLN A 437 -19.67 -1.15 49.58
N VAL A 438 -18.49 -0.58 49.31
CA VAL A 438 -17.52 -1.17 48.37
C VAL A 438 -16.80 -2.39 48.94
N GLN A 439 -16.78 -2.56 50.27
CA GLN A 439 -16.32 -3.79 50.93
C GLN A 439 -17.24 -5.01 50.70
N LEU A 440 -18.47 -4.82 50.20
CA LEU A 440 -19.38 -5.92 49.84
C LEU A 440 -18.96 -6.60 48.53
N ILE A 441 -18.20 -5.89 47.68
CA ILE A 441 -17.73 -6.36 46.37
C ILE A 441 -16.53 -7.31 46.56
N PRO A 442 -16.62 -8.60 46.17
CA PRO A 442 -15.51 -9.53 46.31
C PRO A 442 -14.29 -9.13 45.47
N ALA A 443 -13.08 -9.31 45.99
CA ALA A 443 -11.86 -8.95 45.25
C ALA A 443 -11.63 -9.75 43.95
N SER A 444 -12.30 -10.91 43.81
CA SER A 444 -12.32 -11.78 42.63
C SER A 444 -13.40 -11.43 41.60
N ASN A 445 -14.30 -10.50 41.92
CA ASN A 445 -15.35 -10.04 41.01
C ASN A 445 -14.74 -9.15 39.90
N PRO A 446 -15.28 -9.12 38.66
CA PRO A 446 -14.85 -8.18 37.63
C PRO A 446 -14.72 -6.71 38.08
N ARG A 447 -15.58 -6.23 38.99
CA ARG A 447 -15.54 -4.87 39.57
C ARG A 447 -14.63 -4.73 40.79
N GLY A 448 -14.01 -5.81 41.24
CA GLY A 448 -13.18 -5.86 42.44
C GLY A 448 -11.91 -4.99 42.38
N THR A 449 -11.41 -4.63 41.20
CA THR A 449 -10.28 -3.68 41.06
C THR A 449 -10.74 -2.23 41.23
N GLU A 450 -11.80 -1.83 40.52
CA GLU A 450 -12.44 -0.52 40.64
C GLU A 450 -12.85 -0.24 42.10
N ALA A 451 -13.45 -1.24 42.76
CA ALA A 451 -13.75 -1.24 44.18
C ALA A 451 -12.52 -0.98 45.08
N ARG A 452 -11.43 -1.73 44.88
CA ARG A 452 -10.20 -1.55 45.68
C ARG A 452 -9.59 -0.17 45.53
N GLU A 453 -9.63 0.41 44.34
CA GLU A 453 -9.11 1.76 44.10
C GLU A 453 -9.95 2.84 44.79
N GLU A 454 -11.27 2.81 44.64
CA GLU A 454 -12.17 3.76 45.33
C GLU A 454 -12.04 3.67 46.85
N MET A 455 -12.02 2.44 47.38
CA MET A 455 -11.79 2.18 48.79
C MET A 455 -10.45 2.76 49.29
N SER A 456 -9.38 2.67 48.50
CA SER A 456 -8.08 3.27 48.85
C SER A 456 -8.12 4.80 48.78
N ARG A 457 -8.81 5.38 47.79
CA ARG A 457 -8.97 6.84 47.64
C ARG A 457 -9.72 7.43 48.83
N TRP A 458 -10.85 6.85 49.22
CA TRP A 458 -11.64 7.34 50.36
C TRP A 458 -10.98 7.08 51.71
N ARG A 459 -10.24 5.96 51.87
CA ARG A 459 -9.40 5.78 53.07
C ARG A 459 -8.38 6.91 53.21
N ALA A 460 -7.63 7.22 52.15
CA ALA A 460 -6.66 8.31 52.19
C ALA A 460 -7.31 9.68 52.50
N GLN A 461 -8.54 9.92 52.03
CA GLN A 461 -9.31 11.12 52.40
C GLN A 461 -9.71 11.15 53.88
N VAL A 462 -10.22 10.03 54.43
CA VAL A 462 -10.51 9.90 55.86
C VAL A 462 -9.25 10.13 56.70
N GLU A 463 -8.15 9.44 56.37
CA GLU A 463 -6.87 9.61 57.05
C GLU A 463 -6.37 11.06 56.99
N THR A 464 -6.56 11.74 55.86
CA THR A 464 -6.20 13.15 55.71
C THR A 464 -7.04 14.03 56.63
N ILE A 465 -8.37 13.87 56.67
CA ILE A 465 -9.26 14.65 57.54
C ILE A 465 -8.93 14.41 59.03
N GLU A 466 -8.60 13.17 59.40
CA GLU A 466 -8.22 12.80 60.76
C GLU A 466 -6.83 13.34 61.17
N ASP A 467 -5.84 13.28 60.27
CA ASP A 467 -4.45 13.65 60.57
C ASP A 467 -4.16 15.16 60.41
N GLN A 468 -4.94 15.87 59.58
CA GLN A 468 -4.74 17.29 59.28
C GLN A 468 -4.66 18.19 60.53
N PRO A 469 -5.55 18.07 61.55
CA PRO A 469 -5.47 18.89 62.76
C PRO A 469 -4.19 18.68 63.58
N TYR A 470 -3.52 17.53 63.44
CA TYR A 470 -2.22 17.30 64.08
C TYR A 470 -1.12 18.05 63.35
N LEU A 471 -1.14 18.05 62.02
CA LEU A 471 -0.17 18.74 61.17
C LEU A 471 -0.31 20.27 61.31
N GLU A 472 -1.53 20.80 61.24
CA GLU A 472 -1.82 22.22 61.43
C GLU A 472 -1.38 22.73 62.81
N ARG A 473 -1.67 21.97 63.88
CA ARG A 473 -1.20 22.33 65.23
C ARG A 473 0.32 22.29 65.34
N ALA A 474 0.98 21.31 64.72
CA ALA A 474 2.43 21.27 64.68
C ALA A 474 3.03 22.49 63.97
N GLU A 475 2.42 22.93 62.87
CA GLU A 475 2.82 24.14 62.15
C GLU A 475 2.60 25.41 62.96
N GLN A 476 1.45 25.55 63.64
CA GLN A 476 1.18 26.69 64.52
C GLN A 476 2.20 26.80 65.67
N ILE A 477 2.59 25.68 66.26
CA ILE A 477 3.65 25.64 67.27
C ILE A 477 5.00 26.04 66.64
N ALA A 478 5.32 25.56 65.43
CA ALA A 478 6.58 25.86 64.77
C ALA A 478 6.77 27.34 64.37
N ILE A 479 5.73 28.19 64.39
CA ILE A 479 5.82 29.62 64.04
C ILE A 479 6.82 30.39 64.94
N PHE A 480 6.97 29.99 66.20
CA PHE A 480 7.87 30.68 67.13
C PHE A 480 9.36 30.47 66.82
N ASP A 481 9.71 29.46 66.01
CA ASP A 481 11.06 29.15 65.53
C ASP A 481 12.16 28.98 66.60
N ASP A 482 11.80 28.87 67.89
CA ASP A 482 12.72 28.49 68.97
C ASP A 482 12.83 26.96 69.14
N ILE A 483 13.88 26.51 69.83
CA ILE A 483 14.19 25.07 70.00
C ILE A 483 13.04 24.31 70.68
N ASN A 484 12.41 24.86 71.73
CA ASN A 484 11.36 24.16 72.47
C ASN A 484 10.10 24.03 71.61
N SER A 485 9.71 25.10 70.93
CA SER A 485 8.57 25.09 70.01
C SER A 485 8.81 24.15 68.82
N LEU A 486 10.00 24.16 68.21
CA LEU A 486 10.33 23.24 67.12
C LEU A 486 10.35 21.77 67.58
N GLN A 487 10.83 21.48 68.80
CA GLN A 487 10.74 20.13 69.38
C GLN A 487 9.28 19.70 69.65
N ALA A 488 8.45 20.60 70.17
CA ALA A 488 7.02 20.34 70.39
C ALA A 488 6.25 20.14 69.07
N ALA A 489 6.58 20.90 68.02
CA ALA A 489 6.05 20.73 66.67
C ALA A 489 6.44 19.36 66.08
N ILE A 490 7.70 18.94 66.23
CA ILE A 490 8.16 17.60 65.84
C ILE A 490 7.37 16.51 66.57
N ALA A 491 7.18 16.65 67.89
CA ALA A 491 6.40 15.70 68.68
C ALA A 491 4.95 15.63 68.20
N GLN A 492 4.31 16.77 67.94
CA GLN A 492 2.93 16.84 67.45
C GLN A 492 2.77 16.22 66.06
N ALA A 493 3.65 16.53 65.10
CA ALA A 493 3.61 15.93 63.76
C ALA A 493 3.99 14.44 63.76
N SER A 494 4.77 13.97 64.75
CA SER A 494 5.13 12.55 64.87
C SER A 494 3.96 11.62 65.25
N GLN A 495 2.82 12.19 65.68
CA GLN A 495 1.60 11.44 65.95
C GLN A 495 0.99 10.84 64.66
N ILE A 496 1.29 11.45 63.50
CA ILE A 496 0.93 10.93 62.18
C ILE A 496 1.81 9.70 61.88
N ARG A 497 1.19 8.51 61.85
CA ARG A 497 1.89 7.22 61.78
C ARG A 497 2.34 6.86 60.36
N ARG A 498 3.41 6.06 60.25
CA ARG A 498 3.86 5.49 58.97
C ARG A 498 2.72 4.70 58.31
N GLY A 499 2.47 4.99 57.04
CA GLY A 499 1.42 4.35 56.23
C GLY A 499 0.18 5.22 56.03
N ARG A 500 -0.03 6.25 56.86
CA ARG A 500 -1.12 7.22 56.71
C ARG A 500 -0.86 8.21 55.56
N ALA A 501 -1.93 8.71 54.94
CA ALA A 501 -1.88 9.67 53.84
C ALA A 501 -0.95 10.88 54.06
N LEU A 502 -1.01 11.54 55.22
CA LEU A 502 -0.20 12.74 55.52
C LEU A 502 1.22 12.44 56.04
N TYR A 503 1.59 11.17 56.24
CA TYR A 503 2.91 10.80 56.76
C TYR A 503 4.10 11.36 55.95
N PRO A 504 4.11 11.31 54.60
CA PRO A 504 5.22 11.87 53.82
C PRO A 504 5.38 13.37 54.05
N GLU A 505 4.29 14.10 54.27
CA GLU A 505 4.33 15.53 54.56
C GLU A 505 4.83 15.82 55.96
N ALA A 506 4.29 15.14 56.98
CA ALA A 506 4.77 15.24 58.36
C ALA A 506 6.29 15.00 58.43
N ARG A 507 6.81 14.00 57.70
CA ARG A 507 8.26 13.73 57.61
C ARG A 507 9.07 14.78 56.82
N ARG A 508 8.45 15.58 55.92
CA ARG A 508 9.11 16.76 55.32
C ARG A 508 9.21 17.90 56.35
N LYS A 509 8.12 18.21 57.05
CA LYS A 509 8.11 19.29 58.06
C LYS A 509 9.04 18.98 59.23
N ILE A 510 9.00 17.76 59.77
CA ILE A 510 9.93 17.27 60.81
C ILE A 510 11.41 17.43 60.39
N ARG A 511 11.79 17.05 59.17
CA ARG A 511 13.17 17.24 58.69
C ARG A 511 13.57 18.72 58.60
N THR A 512 12.63 19.57 58.19
CA THR A 512 12.84 21.02 58.11
C THR A 512 13.06 21.63 59.50
N TRP A 513 12.24 21.26 60.48
CA TRP A 513 12.36 21.72 61.87
C TRP A 513 13.63 21.20 62.56
N ILE A 514 14.03 19.94 62.31
CA ILE A 514 15.34 19.41 62.76
C ILE A 514 16.48 20.27 62.17
N GLY A 515 16.42 20.63 60.89
CA GLY A 515 17.41 21.51 60.27
C GLY A 515 17.45 22.92 60.89
N LYS A 516 16.29 23.49 61.24
CA LYS A 516 16.22 24.77 61.97
C LYS A 516 16.86 24.66 63.36
N ILE A 517 16.50 23.65 64.16
CA ILE A 517 17.09 23.39 65.49
C ILE A 517 18.61 23.29 65.37
N GLN A 518 19.11 22.45 64.45
CA GLN A 518 20.54 22.27 64.24
C GLN A 518 21.25 23.58 63.89
N ARG A 519 20.65 24.42 63.03
CA ARG A 519 21.21 25.74 62.73
C ARG A 519 21.25 26.64 63.97
N ILE A 520 20.19 26.71 64.77
CA ILE A 520 20.15 27.54 65.99
C ILE A 520 21.21 27.07 67.01
N GLU A 521 21.39 25.75 67.15
CA GLU A 521 22.41 25.15 68.03
C GLU A 521 23.84 25.40 67.52
N ASP A 522 24.09 25.26 66.22
CA ASP A 522 25.44 25.28 65.64
C ASP A 522 25.93 26.70 65.31
N GLN A 523 25.02 27.66 65.09
CA GLN A 523 25.34 29.02 64.62
C GLN A 523 26.35 29.76 65.53
N PRO A 524 26.21 29.78 66.88
CA PRO A 524 27.14 30.49 67.75
C PRO A 524 28.58 29.96 67.67
N TYR A 525 28.74 28.66 67.45
CA TYR A 525 30.06 28.02 67.31
C TYR A 525 30.70 28.35 65.95
N LEU A 526 29.90 28.43 64.88
CA LEU A 526 30.40 28.84 63.57
C LEU A 526 30.78 30.33 63.56
N ASP A 527 30.02 31.18 64.25
CA ASP A 527 30.34 32.60 64.38
C ASP A 527 31.57 32.84 65.28
N GLN A 528 31.74 32.08 66.37
CA GLN A 528 32.98 32.06 67.14
C GLN A 528 34.19 31.65 66.27
N ALA A 529 34.03 30.65 65.39
CA ALA A 529 35.09 30.27 64.46
C ALA A 529 35.43 31.40 63.48
N ARG A 530 34.43 32.15 63.00
CA ARG A 530 34.62 33.34 62.14
C ARG A 530 35.32 34.47 62.88
N GLU A 531 34.98 34.74 64.14
CA GLU A 531 35.68 35.72 64.98
C GLU A 531 37.17 35.36 65.18
N LEU A 532 37.46 34.08 65.42
CA LEU A 532 38.85 33.59 65.48
C LEU A 532 39.60 33.85 64.16
N ALA A 533 38.96 33.65 63.00
CA ALA A 533 39.56 33.94 61.70
C ALA A 533 39.79 35.45 61.50
N LEU A 534 38.81 36.29 61.86
CA LEU A 534 38.92 37.76 61.81
C LEU A 534 40.03 38.31 62.72
N SER A 535 40.29 37.66 63.86
CA SER A 535 41.43 37.97 64.73
C SER A 535 42.81 37.56 64.15
N GLY A 536 42.83 36.91 62.97
CA GLY A 536 44.04 36.39 62.32
C GLY A 536 44.44 34.98 62.75
N ASN A 537 43.72 34.36 63.69
CA ASN A 537 43.99 33.00 64.17
C ASN A 537 43.29 31.93 63.32
N LEU A 538 43.66 31.86 62.04
CA LEU A 538 43.13 30.89 61.08
C LEU A 538 43.25 29.42 61.54
N PRO A 539 44.35 28.96 62.20
CA PRO A 539 44.41 27.58 62.68
C PRO A 539 43.34 27.24 63.73
N ALA A 540 43.10 28.13 64.70
CA ALA A 540 42.05 27.91 65.71
C ALA A 540 40.64 28.00 65.11
N ALA A 541 40.43 28.93 64.16
CA ALA A 541 39.19 29.05 63.41
C ALA A 541 38.83 27.75 62.67
N ILE A 542 39.81 27.18 61.93
CA ILE A 542 39.67 25.89 61.25
C ILE A 542 39.29 24.79 62.25
N THR A 543 40.01 24.69 63.39
CA THR A 543 39.70 23.67 64.40
C THR A 543 38.28 23.78 64.95
N ALA A 544 37.79 25.00 65.21
CA ALA A 544 36.43 25.23 65.70
C ALA A 544 35.37 24.88 64.65
N ALA A 545 35.49 25.39 63.41
CA ALA A 545 34.52 25.10 62.34
C ALA A 545 34.55 23.63 61.89
N GLN A 546 35.69 22.95 61.97
CA GLN A 546 35.81 21.54 61.54
C GLN A 546 34.88 20.60 62.31
N GLN A 547 34.62 20.89 63.59
CA GLN A 547 33.68 20.12 64.41
C GLN A 547 32.27 20.11 63.80
N ILE A 548 31.82 21.28 63.33
CA ILE A 548 30.52 21.46 62.64
C ILE A 548 30.58 20.84 61.24
N ALA A 549 31.66 21.07 60.49
CA ALA A 549 31.83 20.54 59.13
C ALA A 549 31.76 19.00 59.08
N SER A 550 32.33 18.30 60.07
CA SER A 550 32.27 16.84 60.16
C SER A 550 30.94 16.27 60.67
N SER A 551 30.02 17.11 61.16
CA SER A 551 28.83 16.64 61.89
C SER A 551 27.69 16.12 61.01
N GLY A 552 27.68 16.48 59.72
CA GLY A 552 26.54 16.22 58.82
C GLY A 552 25.24 16.98 59.17
N ARG A 553 25.31 17.94 60.10
CA ARG A 553 24.19 18.81 60.52
C ARG A 553 23.97 19.97 59.55
N ALA A 554 22.91 20.74 59.75
CA ALA A 554 22.47 21.81 58.85
C ALA A 554 23.58 22.80 58.42
N LEU A 555 24.51 23.17 59.32
CA LEU A 555 25.61 24.10 59.02
C LEU A 555 26.89 23.43 58.49
N ALA A 556 26.94 22.11 58.31
CA ALA A 556 28.17 21.40 57.94
C ALA A 556 28.80 21.89 56.63
N GLY A 557 27.99 22.14 55.59
CA GLY A 557 28.49 22.66 54.31
C GLY A 557 28.97 24.12 54.39
N GLU A 558 28.30 24.94 55.19
CA GLU A 558 28.67 26.35 55.43
C GLU A 558 29.98 26.43 56.24
N ALA A 559 30.14 25.54 57.23
CA ALA A 559 31.36 25.39 58.01
C ALA A 559 32.53 24.86 57.18
N GLN A 560 32.32 23.84 56.34
CA GLN A 560 33.37 23.30 55.45
C GLN A 560 33.85 24.38 54.46
N SER A 561 32.93 25.17 53.89
CA SER A 561 33.27 26.26 52.99
C SER A 561 34.17 27.32 53.66
N ALA A 562 33.92 27.62 54.93
CA ALA A 562 34.76 28.52 55.72
C ALA A 562 36.15 27.91 56.02
N VAL A 563 36.20 26.62 56.37
CA VAL A 563 37.46 25.88 56.56
C VAL A 563 38.31 25.90 55.29
N ASP A 564 37.72 25.63 54.12
CA ASP A 564 38.42 25.56 52.84
C ASP A 564 39.03 26.92 52.44
N ASP A 565 38.30 28.01 52.68
CA ASP A 565 38.81 29.38 52.50
C ASP A 565 40.00 29.68 53.42
N TRP A 566 39.88 29.44 54.73
CA TRP A 566 40.95 29.69 55.69
C TRP A 566 42.20 28.83 55.42
N GLN A 567 42.02 27.57 54.98
CA GLN A 567 43.13 26.74 54.49
C GLN A 567 43.75 27.31 53.20
N GLY A 568 42.95 27.89 52.31
CA GLY A 568 43.42 28.65 51.15
C GLY A 568 44.27 29.87 51.54
N GLN A 569 43.83 30.64 52.54
CA GLN A 569 44.55 31.80 53.07
C GLN A 569 45.90 31.39 53.70
N ILE A 570 45.93 30.34 54.54
CA ILE A 570 47.17 29.81 55.13
C ILE A 570 48.16 29.38 54.04
N ARG A 571 47.71 28.57 53.07
CA ARG A 571 48.55 28.11 51.95
C ARG A 571 49.08 29.28 51.13
N THR A 572 48.27 30.31 50.91
CA THR A 572 48.67 31.51 50.17
C THR A 572 49.80 32.27 50.89
N LYS A 573 49.66 32.47 52.20
CA LYS A 573 50.67 33.13 53.04
C LYS A 573 51.98 32.34 53.09
N GLU A 574 51.89 31.01 53.18
CA GLU A 574 53.08 30.14 53.23
C GLU A 574 53.78 30.03 51.87
N ASN A 575 53.03 29.90 50.76
CA ASN A 575 53.60 29.92 49.40
C ASN A 575 54.40 31.22 49.16
N TRP A 576 53.86 32.37 49.56
CA TRP A 576 54.55 33.66 49.43
C TRP A 576 55.82 33.72 50.30
N ARG A 577 55.74 33.30 51.56
CA ARG A 577 56.90 33.25 52.47
C ARG A 577 58.01 32.35 51.94
N GLN A 578 57.67 31.18 51.40
CA GLN A 578 58.63 30.25 50.80
C GLN A 578 59.22 30.81 49.51
N ALA A 579 58.41 31.43 48.64
CA ALA A 579 58.90 32.10 47.44
C ALA A 579 59.96 33.16 47.78
N GLN A 580 59.66 34.04 48.75
CA GLN A 580 60.61 35.05 49.23
C GLN A 580 61.91 34.43 49.76
N GLN A 581 61.83 33.35 50.54
CA GLN A 581 63.02 32.68 51.10
C GLN A 581 63.89 32.01 50.02
N ILE A 582 63.27 31.34 49.05
CA ILE A 582 63.98 30.64 47.98
C ILE A 582 64.67 31.66 47.05
N ALA A 583 64.00 32.77 46.74
CA ALA A 583 64.56 33.83 45.89
C ALA A 583 65.87 34.43 46.42
N VAL A 584 66.13 34.40 47.73
CA VAL A 584 67.38 34.91 48.34
C VAL A 584 68.63 34.20 47.79
N ALA A 585 68.51 32.94 47.34
CA ALA A 585 69.65 32.22 46.77
C ALA A 585 70.16 32.83 45.45
N GLY A 586 69.33 33.59 44.73
CA GLY A 586 69.71 34.31 43.50
C GLY A 586 70.13 33.44 42.31
N THR A 587 70.03 32.10 42.40
CA THR A 587 70.34 31.20 41.28
C THR A 587 69.17 31.09 40.32
N PRO A 588 69.39 30.73 39.04
CA PRO A 588 68.32 30.52 38.07
C PRO A 588 67.22 29.56 38.55
N GLU A 589 67.63 28.42 39.11
CA GLU A 589 66.73 27.37 39.55
C GLU A 589 65.89 27.83 40.76
N ALA A 590 66.49 28.60 41.67
CA ALA A 590 65.81 29.14 42.84
C ALA A 590 64.82 30.25 42.46
N LEU A 591 65.21 31.19 41.58
CA LEU A 591 64.32 32.26 41.13
C LEU A 591 63.13 31.70 40.34
N ALA A 592 63.33 30.70 39.48
CA ALA A 592 62.25 30.02 38.76
C ALA A 592 61.26 29.31 39.71
N GLU A 593 61.76 28.63 40.74
CA GLU A 593 60.90 27.97 41.75
C GLU A 593 60.18 28.99 42.66
N ALA A 594 60.83 30.10 43.02
CA ALA A 594 60.23 31.19 43.78
C ALA A 594 59.06 31.84 43.00
N ILE A 595 59.26 32.13 41.71
CA ILE A 595 58.22 32.57 40.78
C ILE A 595 57.05 31.57 40.76
N ARG A 596 57.36 30.27 40.63
CA ARG A 596 56.34 29.21 40.57
C ARG A 596 55.55 29.05 41.88
N LEU A 597 56.09 29.49 43.02
CA LEU A 597 55.39 29.51 44.31
C LEU A 597 54.60 30.81 44.50
N ALA A 598 55.15 31.96 44.09
CA ALA A 598 54.43 33.23 44.09
C ALA A 598 53.23 33.22 43.14
N ASP A 599 53.30 32.56 41.98
CA ASP A 599 52.15 32.48 41.07
C ASP A 599 50.98 31.64 41.63
N ARG A 600 51.26 30.76 42.62
CA ARG A 600 50.24 30.04 43.39
C ARG A 600 49.60 30.87 44.52
N VAL A 601 49.96 32.15 44.65
CA VAL A 601 49.26 33.09 45.54
C VAL A 601 47.89 33.41 44.92
N SER A 602 46.81 33.12 45.65
CA SER A 602 45.44 33.32 45.17
C SER A 602 45.19 34.76 44.72
N ASN A 603 44.53 34.93 43.57
CA ASN A 603 44.22 36.26 43.01
C ASN A 603 43.36 37.14 43.93
N ASN A 604 42.59 36.52 44.83
CA ASN A 604 41.74 37.22 45.79
C ASN A 604 42.47 37.54 47.11
N SER A 605 43.75 37.17 47.25
CA SER A 605 44.56 37.46 48.43
C SER A 605 45.13 38.88 48.37
N ILE A 606 45.17 39.56 49.52
CA ILE A 606 45.90 40.83 49.68
C ILE A 606 47.38 40.71 49.26
N LEU A 607 47.96 39.51 49.34
CA LEU A 607 49.35 39.24 48.95
C LEU A 607 49.56 39.12 47.43
N ARG A 608 48.51 39.12 46.60
CA ARG A 608 48.68 38.92 45.13
C ARG A 608 49.46 40.07 44.48
N MET A 609 49.29 41.31 44.97
CA MET A 609 50.03 42.45 44.46
C MET A 609 51.54 42.32 44.74
N ASP A 610 51.90 41.96 45.98
CA ASP A 610 53.29 41.71 46.37
C ASP A 610 53.88 40.51 45.60
N ALA A 611 53.09 39.45 45.41
CA ALA A 611 53.48 38.28 44.65
C ALA A 611 53.74 38.59 43.17
N ASN A 612 52.89 39.39 42.52
CA ASN A 612 53.11 39.86 41.15
C ASN A 612 54.41 40.69 41.05
N LEU A 613 54.63 41.62 41.99
CA LEU A 613 55.85 42.43 42.03
C LEU A 613 57.11 41.56 42.21
N GLY A 614 57.05 40.54 43.07
CA GLY A 614 58.11 39.55 43.24
C GLY A 614 58.36 38.76 41.95
N ILE A 615 57.30 38.26 41.30
CA ILE A 615 57.38 37.55 40.01
C ILE A 615 58.09 38.41 38.97
N ASP A 616 57.72 39.69 38.83
CA ASP A 616 58.33 40.60 37.85
C ASP A 616 59.82 40.86 38.15
N GLN A 617 60.16 41.12 39.41
CA GLN A 617 61.55 41.37 39.83
C GLN A 617 62.44 40.15 39.61
N TRP A 618 62.00 38.96 40.02
CA TRP A 618 62.75 37.72 39.85
C TRP A 618 62.83 37.29 38.38
N SER A 619 61.79 37.57 37.59
CA SER A 619 61.79 37.33 36.13
C SER A 619 62.80 38.24 35.41
N GLN A 620 62.94 39.50 35.85
CA GLN A 620 63.96 40.40 35.33
C GLN A 620 65.37 39.95 35.73
N GLN A 621 65.57 39.54 36.99
CA GLN A 621 66.84 38.95 37.45
C GLN A 621 67.22 37.70 36.65
N LEU A 622 66.26 36.79 36.37
CA LEU A 622 66.46 35.63 35.50
C LEU A 622 66.91 36.03 34.10
N LEU A 623 66.34 37.09 33.51
CA LEU A 623 66.71 37.58 32.19
C LEU A 623 68.15 38.11 32.17
N ASP A 624 68.55 38.83 33.22
CA ASP A 624 69.90 39.40 33.30
C ASP A 624 70.97 38.34 33.64
N ILE A 625 70.62 37.31 34.42
CA ILE A 625 71.46 36.12 34.59
C ILE A 625 71.56 35.34 33.26
N ALA A 626 70.45 35.13 32.55
CA ALA A 626 70.47 34.49 31.22
C ALA A 626 71.36 35.24 30.23
N ARG A 627 71.29 36.57 30.20
CA ARG A 627 72.16 37.44 29.37
C ARG A 627 73.63 37.33 29.74
N THR A 628 73.93 37.24 31.02
CA THR A 628 75.31 37.06 31.52
C THR A 628 75.84 35.68 31.14
N GLN A 629 75.04 34.64 31.36
CA GLN A 629 75.40 33.26 31.00
C GLN A 629 75.58 33.09 29.48
N ALA A 630 74.76 33.77 28.66
CA ALA A 630 74.86 33.72 27.20
C ALA A 630 76.18 34.30 26.64
N GLN A 631 76.96 35.04 27.44
CA GLN A 631 78.29 35.51 27.01
C GLN A 631 79.31 34.36 26.93
N SER A 632 79.10 33.26 27.65
CA SER A 632 79.96 32.07 27.65
C SER A 632 79.27 30.82 27.11
N ASP A 633 77.98 30.65 27.36
CA ASP A 633 77.14 29.58 26.83
C ASP A 633 75.74 30.11 26.47
N ILE A 634 75.54 30.39 25.18
CA ILE A 634 74.27 30.85 24.60
C ILE A 634 73.16 29.82 24.81
N SER A 635 73.47 28.51 24.80
CA SER A 635 72.47 27.45 24.99
C SER A 635 71.92 27.44 26.42
N ARG A 636 72.81 27.56 27.42
CA ARG A 636 72.42 27.68 28.83
C ARG A 636 71.70 29.02 29.10
N GLY A 637 72.11 30.10 28.43
CA GLY A 637 71.38 31.38 28.46
C GLY A 637 69.94 31.26 27.94
N ILE A 638 69.72 30.59 26.81
CA ILE A 638 68.38 30.28 26.27
C ILE A 638 67.56 29.44 27.26
N GLU A 639 68.17 28.43 27.91
CA GLU A 639 67.49 27.58 28.89
C GLU A 639 66.98 28.39 30.10
N ILE A 640 67.82 29.27 30.66
CA ILE A 640 67.44 30.16 31.77
C ILE A 640 66.34 31.12 31.33
N ALA A 641 66.47 31.77 30.17
CA ALA A 641 65.46 32.71 29.67
C ALA A 641 64.10 32.03 29.39
N LYS A 642 64.08 30.73 29.05
CA LYS A 642 62.84 29.94 28.88
C LYS A 642 62.08 29.69 30.19
N SER A 643 62.72 29.81 31.35
CA SER A 643 62.08 29.65 32.66
C SER A 643 61.20 30.84 33.07
N ILE A 644 61.31 31.97 32.37
CA ILE A 644 60.55 33.20 32.65
C ILE A 644 59.07 33.01 32.27
N PRO A 645 58.11 33.28 33.17
CA PRO A 645 56.70 32.99 32.94
C PRO A 645 56.03 34.05 32.05
N ARG A 646 55.02 33.62 31.28
CA ARG A 646 54.22 34.46 30.38
C ARG A 646 53.54 35.67 31.04
N GLY A 647 53.25 35.58 32.33
CA GLY A 647 52.59 36.65 33.09
C GLY A 647 53.53 37.74 33.62
N SER A 648 54.85 37.62 33.41
CA SER A 648 55.83 38.61 33.90
C SER A 648 56.16 39.69 32.89
N ALA A 649 56.51 40.88 33.38
CA ALA A 649 56.96 42.01 32.56
C ALA A 649 58.21 41.69 31.73
N ALA A 650 59.10 40.82 32.22
CA ALA A 650 60.32 40.42 31.52
C ALA A 650 60.09 39.42 30.37
N TYR A 651 58.89 38.82 30.25
CA TYR A 651 58.65 37.70 29.31
C TYR A 651 58.93 38.05 27.85
N ASN A 652 58.39 39.16 27.35
CA ASN A 652 58.55 39.54 25.95
C ASN A 652 60.02 39.83 25.61
N ALA A 653 60.71 40.57 26.49
CA ALA A 653 62.15 40.83 26.37
C ALA A 653 62.97 39.52 26.40
N ALA A 654 62.56 38.53 27.19
CA ALA A 654 63.17 37.20 27.18
C ALA A 654 62.93 36.43 25.87
N GLN A 655 61.72 36.47 25.30
CA GLN A 655 61.42 35.80 24.03
C GLN A 655 62.19 36.41 22.85
N ASP A 656 62.28 37.73 22.76
CA ASP A 656 63.06 38.41 21.71
C ASP A 656 64.58 38.16 21.87
N GLN A 657 65.07 38.08 23.11
CA GLN A 657 66.44 37.70 23.42
C GLN A 657 66.73 36.24 23.01
N ILE A 658 65.83 35.30 23.31
CA ILE A 658 65.92 33.89 22.89
C ILE A 658 65.94 33.78 21.37
N ARG A 659 65.06 34.53 20.66
CA ARG A 659 65.01 34.53 19.19
C ARG A 659 66.35 34.98 18.60
N SER A 660 66.87 36.11 19.08
CA SER A 660 68.16 36.67 18.65
C SER A 660 69.31 35.68 18.86
N TRP A 661 69.32 34.95 19.98
CA TRP A 661 70.29 33.90 20.26
C TRP A 661 70.14 32.66 19.39
N GLN A 662 68.91 32.26 19.06
CA GLN A 662 68.64 31.13 18.16
C GLN A 662 69.05 31.43 16.71
N GLU A 663 68.82 32.66 16.24
CA GLU A 663 69.26 33.16 14.93
C GLU A 663 70.79 33.24 14.85
N PHE A 664 71.47 33.67 15.91
CA PHE A 664 72.93 33.65 15.99
C PHE A 664 73.51 32.23 15.93
N LEU A 665 72.87 31.26 16.59
CA LEU A 665 73.27 29.86 16.54
C LEU A 665 72.92 29.18 15.19
N ASN A 666 71.98 29.72 14.42
CA ASN A 666 71.53 29.17 13.13
C ASN A 666 71.27 30.28 12.09
N PRO A 667 72.31 30.92 11.52
CA PRO A 667 72.13 32.03 10.60
C PRO A 667 71.49 31.60 9.26
N PRO A 668 70.56 32.40 8.69
CA PRO A 668 69.93 32.10 7.40
C PRO A 668 70.92 32.22 6.22
N ARG A 669 70.75 31.36 5.20
CA ARG A 669 71.61 31.34 3.99
C ARG A 669 71.14 32.39 2.96
N PRO A 670 72.04 33.10 2.26
CA PRO A 670 71.67 34.09 1.24
C PRO A 670 71.21 33.47 -0.09
N GLU A 671 70.27 34.15 -0.77
CA GLU A 671 69.69 33.75 -2.07
C GLU A 671 70.45 34.34 -3.29
N PRO A 672 70.43 33.69 -4.48
CA PRO A 672 71.10 34.15 -5.70
C PRO A 672 70.21 34.97 -6.67
N SER A 673 70.83 35.88 -7.43
CA SER A 673 70.17 36.88 -8.30
C SER A 673 69.77 36.38 -9.72
N PRO A 674 68.68 36.91 -10.34
CA PRO A 674 68.26 36.61 -11.72
C PRO A 674 68.72 37.67 -12.80
N PRO A 675 68.50 37.42 -14.13
CA PRO A 675 69.20 38.11 -15.24
C PRO A 675 68.55 39.38 -15.87
N LEU A 676 69.20 39.88 -16.95
CA LEU A 676 69.16 41.22 -17.58
C LEU A 676 68.06 41.50 -18.65
N GLU A 677 67.79 42.82 -18.86
CA GLU A 677 67.21 43.53 -20.04
C GLU A 677 65.73 43.26 -20.44
N SER A 678 64.92 44.15 -21.07
CA SER A 678 64.87 45.61 -21.40
C SER A 678 63.60 45.84 -22.29
N PRO A 679 63.16 47.06 -22.75
CA PRO A 679 63.37 48.47 -22.32
C PRO A 679 62.07 49.36 -22.28
N GLN A 680 62.21 50.66 -21.95
CA GLN A 680 61.31 51.82 -22.28
C GLN A 680 59.88 51.87 -21.65
N SER A 681 59.27 53.04 -21.33
CA SER A 681 59.71 54.45 -21.31
C SER A 681 58.73 55.36 -20.50
N SER A 682 59.28 56.30 -19.70
CA SER A 682 58.93 57.75 -19.47
C SER A 682 57.51 58.34 -19.72
N PRO A 683 57.15 59.53 -19.15
CA PRO A 683 57.72 60.32 -18.02
C PRO A 683 56.66 61.00 -17.06
N SER A 684 57.13 61.94 -16.22
CA SER A 684 56.44 63.03 -15.45
C SER A 684 56.38 62.76 -13.94
N THR A 685 57.15 63.39 -13.04
CA THR A 685 57.50 64.82 -12.85
C THR A 685 56.31 65.70 -12.42
N THR A 686 56.23 66.02 -11.14
CA THR A 686 55.66 67.27 -10.57
C THR A 686 56.31 67.51 -9.21
N THR A 687 56.46 68.77 -8.80
CA THR A 687 57.37 69.19 -7.73
C THR A 687 56.82 70.44 -7.00
N ILE A 688 57.22 70.62 -5.74
CA ILE A 688 57.25 71.88 -4.94
C ILE A 688 55.98 72.29 -4.13
N SER A 689 56.28 72.71 -2.89
CA SER A 689 55.52 73.53 -1.91
C SER A 689 54.32 72.91 -1.18
N GLN A 690 54.12 73.16 0.14
CA GLN A 690 54.85 74.05 1.08
C GLN A 690 55.51 73.26 2.22
#